data_AF-A0A9Q0GGW3-F1
#
_entry.id   AF-A0A9Q0GGW3-F1
#
_cell.length_a   1.000
_cell.length_b   1.000
_cell.length_c   1.000
_cell.angle_alpha   90.00
_cell.angle_beta   90.00
_cell.angle_gamma   90.00
#
_symmetry.space_group_name_H-M   'P 1'
#
loop_
_entity.id
_entity.type
_entity.pdbx_description
1 polymer ?
#
loop_
_entity_poly.entity_id
_entity_poly.type
_entity_poly.pdbx_seq_one_letter_code
_entity_poly.pdbx_strand_id
1 'polypeptide(L)'
;MAFSSQSSIQTLVKEIKKEMFMGKEDPYSSFIAPSAYDTAWLAMVPDPDKPSLPMFKNCLTWVLNSQKEEGLWGEYDGHGMPTIECLPATIACMIALNKWNVGEELIQKGLAFIEANAKKLLGGVYNSCPRWFVIAFPGMMELARINGLQIIYPDRVKPVVMEIFCKRQDILNREEVVEKYSYPPLLSYLEALPLYNVNPEVITQHLCMDGSLFQSPSATASAFMATGNKACLEYLQSLVQRFSAGVPAVYPIDEELTKLCMVNHIKRMGIAEHFNQEIEGVLEQVYRSYMKREHEGSEPVTSIAMAQQLYKDSMAFWLLRMHGYNVSPGHFCWFLNDEEMLQCIEENHEYFSSVMLNVYRATDLMFPGEHELEEARSFSVKSLQKTLLSTGTIDQTSSPFPNFHALIKHELRFPWITRLDHLEHRKWIEEKNLSALWMGKTSFQRLSSPCINKLKELAVQNYEFRQSIYRRELDELTRWSRRWGLTDIGFGREKTGYCYFAIAASTMLPHDSEIRLIVAKSAIIVTVADDFYDMEGSLDDLTNLTDAVSRWDCSGLEGYGKTIFVALESLLNEIAGKCLEQKGIDITENLRHIWKETFASWYTEAKWSRSDFIPSKEEYLKTGMTSIATHTISLPAACFLNPSLQSDKLSPTHYQTITKLLMIIPRLLNDTQSYEKEQEDGKKNFVLLHMKENPQADTEESVAHIRDMLDKMKQEFLEHALMDGFSDVSRPCRQLHLSCLKVFQMFFDSSNRYDSNTEMLHDIQKAIFAPIQIGEPEVPLKSLPRKSSGGPAKRYQTVAHYYQIDHPRIKPDFSIGRPPARSTISLTKSRSQHMNLLIAPKSRILFHMNNYRPLITSIIS
;
A
#
# COMPACT_ATOMS: atom_id res chain seq x y z
N MET A 1 3.85 -30.76 12.20
CA MET A 1 3.96 -29.29 12.05
C MET A 1 2.95 -28.71 11.07
N ALA A 2 2.83 -29.20 9.82
CA ALA A 2 1.85 -28.65 8.86
C ALA A 2 0.37 -28.76 9.34
N PHE A 3 -0.05 -29.94 9.83
CA PHE A 3 -1.40 -30.15 10.36
C PHE A 3 -1.71 -29.30 11.60
N SER A 4 -0.73 -29.07 12.50
CA SER A 4 -0.91 -28.23 13.68
C SER A 4 -1.03 -26.74 13.30
N SER A 5 -0.28 -26.29 12.29
CA SER A 5 -0.35 -24.92 11.75
C SER A 5 -1.71 -24.63 11.11
N GLN A 6 -2.23 -25.56 10.29
CA GLN A 6 -3.52 -25.37 9.61
C GLN A 6 -4.70 -25.32 10.59
N SER A 7 -4.69 -26.15 11.64
CA SER A 7 -5.72 -26.12 12.69
C SER A 7 -5.71 -24.80 13.48
N SER A 8 -4.52 -24.25 13.76
CA SER A 8 -4.35 -22.95 14.41
C SER A 8 -4.92 -21.82 13.56
N ILE A 9 -4.53 -21.76 12.27
CA ILE A 9 -5.05 -20.81 11.28
C ILE A 9 -6.58 -20.86 11.23
N GLN A 10 -7.17 -22.05 11.10
CA GLN A 10 -8.63 -22.19 11.04
C GLN A 10 -9.34 -21.72 12.32
N THR A 11 -8.70 -21.86 13.48
CA THR A 11 -9.25 -21.40 14.76
C THR A 11 -9.26 -19.86 14.81
N LEU A 12 -8.12 -19.23 14.48
CA LEU A 12 -8.01 -17.77 14.39
C LEU A 12 -8.99 -17.18 13.38
N VAL A 13 -9.13 -17.79 12.20
CA VAL A 13 -10.10 -17.36 11.17
C VAL A 13 -11.52 -17.36 11.72
N LYS A 14 -11.94 -18.40 12.43
CA LYS A 14 -13.29 -18.48 13.03
C LYS A 14 -13.51 -17.40 14.08
N GLU A 15 -12.52 -17.14 14.92
CA GLU A 15 -12.59 -16.08 15.93
C GLU A 15 -12.72 -14.70 15.28
N ILE A 16 -11.86 -14.40 14.29
CA ILE A 16 -11.85 -13.14 13.56
C ILE A 16 -13.19 -12.93 12.84
N LYS A 17 -13.73 -13.95 12.17
CA LYS A 17 -15.06 -13.88 11.53
C LYS A 17 -16.16 -13.50 12.52
N LYS A 18 -16.14 -14.14 13.70
CA LYS A 18 -17.12 -13.88 14.75
C LYS A 18 -17.04 -12.44 15.27
N GLU A 19 -15.83 -11.94 15.51
CA GLU A 19 -15.59 -10.61 16.10
C GLU A 19 -15.78 -9.48 15.09
N MET A 20 -15.29 -9.63 13.86
CA MET A 20 -15.26 -8.56 12.86
C MET A 20 -16.49 -8.52 11.94
N PHE A 21 -17.13 -9.67 11.67
CA PHE A 21 -18.15 -9.77 10.61
C PHE A 21 -19.52 -10.28 11.10
N MET A 22 -19.61 -11.02 12.21
CA MET A 22 -20.86 -11.67 12.66
C MET A 22 -21.46 -11.11 13.98
N GLY A 23 -20.92 -10.01 14.51
CA GLY A 23 -21.41 -9.41 15.77
C GLY A 23 -22.88 -8.93 15.65
N LYS A 24 -23.73 -9.31 16.61
CA LYS A 24 -25.20 -9.16 16.53
C LYS A 24 -25.77 -7.79 16.93
N GLU A 25 -25.01 -6.87 17.54
CA GLU A 25 -25.62 -5.63 18.10
C GLU A 25 -24.88 -4.31 17.78
N ASP A 26 -23.55 -4.28 17.65
CA ASP A 26 -22.78 -3.15 17.07
C ASP A 26 -21.30 -3.56 16.97
N PRO A 27 -20.83 -4.13 15.85
CA PRO A 27 -19.53 -4.77 15.80
C PRO A 27 -18.38 -3.75 15.99
N TYR A 28 -18.59 -2.49 15.61
CA TYR A 28 -17.57 -1.44 15.63
C TYR A 28 -17.15 -1.00 17.04
N SER A 29 -18.08 -1.02 18.00
CA SER A 29 -17.80 -0.72 19.41
C SER A 29 -16.75 -1.64 20.04
N SER A 30 -16.56 -2.84 19.47
CA SER A 30 -15.66 -3.86 20.00
C SER A 30 -14.26 -3.85 19.38
N PHE A 31 -14.12 -3.39 18.13
CA PHE A 31 -12.85 -3.44 17.40
C PHE A 31 -12.28 -2.08 16.98
N ILE A 32 -12.97 -0.96 17.19
CA ILE A 32 -12.38 0.37 17.08
C ILE A 32 -11.77 0.76 18.42
N ALA A 33 -10.54 1.26 18.40
CA ALA A 33 -9.88 1.72 19.62
C ALA A 33 -10.51 3.02 20.16
N PRO A 34 -10.75 3.14 21.47
CA PRO A 34 -11.20 4.39 22.08
C PRO A 34 -10.11 5.47 22.03
N SER A 35 -10.52 6.72 21.90
CA SER A 35 -9.64 7.89 22.04
C SER A 35 -9.58 8.30 23.50
N ALA A 36 -8.40 8.16 24.11
CA ALA A 36 -8.16 8.61 25.47
C ALA A 36 -8.37 10.13 25.63
N TYR A 37 -7.94 10.90 24.63
CA TYR A 37 -8.07 12.35 24.61
C TYR A 37 -9.55 12.78 24.63
N ASP A 38 -10.36 12.24 23.73
CA ASP A 38 -11.79 12.56 23.63
C ASP A 38 -12.57 12.04 24.84
N THR A 39 -12.25 10.83 25.32
CA THR A 39 -12.88 10.26 26.52
C THR A 39 -12.62 11.11 27.76
N ALA A 40 -11.41 11.67 27.90
CA ALA A 40 -11.09 12.59 28.98
C ALA A 40 -11.88 13.90 28.90
N TRP A 41 -12.09 14.44 27.69
CA TRP A 41 -12.91 15.64 27.49
C TRP A 41 -14.37 15.43 27.90
N LEU A 42 -14.96 14.28 27.55
CA LEU A 42 -16.29 13.92 28.02
C LEU A 42 -16.33 13.70 29.53
N ALA A 43 -15.29 13.08 30.11
CA ALA A 43 -15.19 12.89 31.56
C ALA A 43 -15.17 14.23 32.32
N MET A 44 -14.74 15.33 31.71
CA MET A 44 -14.72 16.67 32.32
C MET A 44 -16.07 17.39 32.33
N VAL A 45 -17.08 16.89 31.61
CA VAL A 45 -18.39 17.56 31.51
C VAL A 45 -19.14 17.46 32.85
N PRO A 46 -19.47 18.59 33.50
CA PRO A 46 -20.24 18.57 34.74
C PRO A 46 -21.70 18.24 34.49
N ASP A 47 -22.33 17.54 35.44
CA ASP A 47 -23.76 17.30 35.43
C ASP A 47 -24.52 18.64 35.57
N PRO A 48 -25.45 18.98 34.65
CA PRO A 48 -26.18 20.25 34.70
C PRO A 48 -26.97 20.47 36.00
N ASP A 49 -27.49 19.40 36.59
CA ASP A 49 -28.27 19.44 37.84
C ASP A 49 -27.37 19.33 39.08
N LYS A 50 -26.20 18.69 38.95
CA LYS A 50 -25.22 18.48 40.03
C LYS A 50 -23.79 18.79 39.57
N PRO A 51 -23.39 20.06 39.48
CA PRO A 51 -22.09 20.45 38.90
C PRO A 51 -20.84 19.87 39.59
N SER A 52 -20.99 19.36 40.82
CA SER A 52 -19.95 18.67 41.58
C SER A 52 -19.73 17.21 41.16
N LEU A 53 -20.53 16.68 40.22
CA LEU A 53 -20.42 15.33 39.69
C LEU A 53 -20.20 15.35 38.17
N PRO A 54 -19.46 14.37 37.63
CA PRO A 54 -19.36 14.19 36.18
C PRO A 54 -20.70 13.72 35.62
N MET A 55 -21.11 14.33 34.50
CA MET A 55 -22.28 13.88 33.75
C MET A 55 -22.06 12.47 33.18
N PHE A 56 -20.91 12.25 32.54
CA PHE A 56 -20.55 10.98 31.91
C PHE A 56 -19.64 10.14 32.82
N LYS A 57 -20.21 9.56 33.87
CA LYS A 57 -19.49 8.74 34.87
C LYS A 57 -18.70 7.58 34.27
N ASN A 58 -19.23 6.96 33.20
CA ASN A 58 -18.56 5.85 32.53
C ASN A 58 -17.25 6.30 31.87
N CYS A 59 -17.19 7.51 31.30
CA CYS A 59 -15.96 8.07 30.73
C CYS A 59 -14.89 8.30 31.82
N LEU A 60 -15.28 8.84 32.99
CA LEU A 60 -14.35 9.00 34.12
C LEU A 60 -13.85 7.65 34.63
N THR A 61 -14.76 6.66 34.75
CA THR A 61 -14.42 5.30 35.15
C THR A 61 -13.46 4.64 34.16
N TRP A 62 -13.66 4.87 32.87
CA TRP A 62 -12.74 4.42 31.83
C TRP A 62 -11.35 5.05 31.99
N VAL A 63 -11.27 6.37 32.20
CA VAL A 63 -9.98 7.05 32.41
C VAL A 63 -9.23 6.45 33.62
N LEU A 64 -9.93 6.17 34.72
CA LEU A 64 -9.34 5.53 35.91
C LEU A 64 -8.75 4.13 35.62
N ASN A 65 -9.35 3.38 34.70
CA ASN A 65 -9.02 1.97 34.46
C ASN A 65 -8.13 1.73 33.23
N SER A 66 -7.89 2.76 32.40
CA SER A 66 -7.23 2.62 31.09
C SER A 66 -5.80 3.15 31.03
N GLN A 67 -5.22 3.57 32.16
CA GLN A 67 -3.80 3.96 32.20
C GLN A 67 -2.91 2.73 31.95
N LYS A 68 -1.96 2.83 31.01
CA LYS A 68 -0.97 1.78 30.78
C LYS A 68 0.06 1.73 31.92
N GLU A 69 0.82 0.64 32.02
CA GLU A 69 1.76 0.41 33.12
C GLU A 69 2.80 1.53 33.26
N GLU A 70 3.27 2.08 32.13
CA GLU A 70 4.28 3.14 32.07
C GLU A 70 3.72 4.52 32.42
N GLY A 71 2.42 4.64 32.67
CA GLY A 71 1.76 5.87 33.11
C GLY A 71 1.09 6.69 32.01
N LEU A 72 1.12 6.24 30.76
CA LEU A 72 0.45 6.94 29.65
C LEU A 72 -1.02 6.55 29.50
N TRP A 73 -1.77 7.45 28.88
CA TRP A 73 -3.01 7.11 28.17
C TRP A 73 -2.82 7.34 26.67
N GLY A 74 -3.34 6.41 25.87
CA GLY A 74 -3.15 6.38 24.43
C GLY A 74 -2.67 5.00 23.96
N GLU A 75 -2.27 4.95 22.69
CA GLU A 75 -1.86 3.72 22.02
C GLU A 75 -0.38 3.76 21.63
N TYR A 76 0.21 2.57 21.61
CA TYR A 76 1.56 2.37 21.08
C TYR A 76 1.51 2.35 19.55
N ASP A 77 2.61 2.75 18.94
CA ASP A 77 2.84 2.51 17.53
C ASP A 77 3.20 1.04 17.28
N GLY A 78 3.47 0.74 16.02
CA GLY A 78 3.89 -0.58 15.60
C GLY A 78 5.21 -1.11 16.17
N HIS A 79 6.02 -0.26 16.79
CA HIS A 79 7.28 -0.59 17.44
C HIS A 79 7.09 -0.90 18.94
N GLY A 80 5.85 -0.84 19.44
CA GLY A 80 5.58 -0.87 20.88
C GLY A 80 6.00 0.42 21.59
N MET A 81 6.22 1.51 20.84
CA MET A 81 6.62 2.80 21.39
C MET A 81 5.39 3.69 21.54
N PRO A 82 5.26 4.48 22.62
CA PRO A 82 4.18 5.45 22.74
C PRO A 82 4.19 6.42 21.56
N THR A 83 3.00 6.68 21.00
CA THR A 83 2.84 7.66 19.92
C THR A 83 2.93 9.09 20.46
N ILE A 84 3.19 10.07 19.58
CA ILE A 84 3.18 11.49 19.98
C ILE A 84 1.80 11.93 20.53
N GLU A 85 0.72 11.29 20.09
CA GLU A 85 -0.66 11.46 20.58
C GLU A 85 -0.82 11.18 22.08
N CYS A 86 0.05 10.34 22.65
CA CYS A 86 0.01 9.99 24.06
C CYS A 86 0.28 11.19 24.96
N LEU A 87 1.01 12.22 24.50
CA LEU A 87 1.30 13.41 25.28
C LEU A 87 0.02 14.23 25.58
N PRO A 88 -0.70 14.78 24.58
CA PRO A 88 -1.94 15.51 24.85
C PRO A 88 -3.02 14.63 25.50
N ALA A 89 -3.12 13.35 25.13
CA ALA A 89 -4.07 12.43 25.74
C ALA A 89 -3.81 12.21 27.24
N THR A 90 -2.55 11.94 27.63
CA THR A 90 -2.17 11.77 29.04
C THR A 90 -2.44 13.05 29.84
N ILE A 91 -2.16 14.22 29.28
CA ILE A 91 -2.46 15.50 29.93
C ILE A 91 -3.96 15.67 30.12
N ALA A 92 -4.77 15.45 29.09
CA ALA A 92 -6.23 15.54 29.17
C ALA A 92 -6.81 14.60 30.25
N CYS A 93 -6.33 13.34 30.30
CA CYS A 93 -6.73 12.38 31.33
C CYS A 93 -6.38 12.85 32.75
N MET A 94 -5.17 13.37 32.96
CA MET A 94 -4.78 13.92 34.28
C MET A 94 -5.64 15.11 34.68
N ILE A 95 -5.99 16.01 33.74
CA ILE A 95 -6.89 17.14 34.01
C ILE A 95 -8.27 16.62 34.42
N ALA A 96 -8.81 15.63 33.73
CA ALA A 96 -10.10 15.02 34.07
C ALA A 96 -10.10 14.41 35.48
N LEU A 97 -9.05 13.66 35.83
CA LEU A 97 -8.89 13.09 37.17
C LEU A 97 -8.79 14.16 38.26
N ASN A 98 -7.98 15.18 38.01
CA ASN A 98 -7.77 16.29 38.94
C ASN A 98 -9.04 17.12 39.15
N LYS A 99 -9.82 17.38 38.09
CA LYS A 99 -11.10 18.10 38.17
C LYS A 99 -12.08 17.48 39.17
N TRP A 100 -12.08 16.15 39.27
CA TRP A 100 -12.97 15.40 40.16
C TRP A 100 -12.29 14.94 41.45
N ASN A 101 -11.05 15.35 41.70
CA ASN A 101 -10.26 14.97 42.87
C ASN A 101 -10.17 13.44 43.08
N VAL A 102 -9.88 12.71 41.99
CA VAL A 102 -9.71 11.24 41.98
C VAL A 102 -8.40 10.85 41.31
N GLY A 103 -7.91 9.63 41.55
CA GLY A 103 -6.80 9.06 40.78
C GLY A 103 -5.44 9.73 41.00
N GLU A 104 -5.15 10.26 42.19
CA GLU A 104 -3.90 10.96 42.50
C GLU A 104 -2.64 10.15 42.12
N GLU A 105 -2.62 8.85 42.42
CA GLU A 105 -1.50 7.97 42.03
C GLU A 105 -1.33 7.87 40.51
N LEU A 106 -2.44 7.86 39.75
CA LEU A 106 -2.43 7.81 38.29
C LEU A 106 -1.90 9.14 37.71
N ILE A 107 -2.26 10.28 38.32
CA ILE A 107 -1.71 11.60 37.95
C ILE A 107 -0.20 11.62 38.15
N GLN A 108 0.31 11.13 39.29
CA GLN A 108 1.75 11.05 39.54
C GLN A 108 2.47 10.15 38.54
N LYS A 109 1.87 9.02 38.17
CA LYS A 109 2.40 8.15 37.10
C LYS A 109 2.42 8.85 35.73
N GLY A 110 1.37 9.59 35.38
CA GLY A 110 1.29 10.35 34.14
C GLY A 110 2.34 11.46 34.05
N LEU A 111 2.57 12.18 35.15
CA LEU A 111 3.66 13.17 35.24
C LEU A 111 5.03 12.52 35.03
N ALA A 112 5.27 11.38 35.70
CA ALA A 112 6.53 10.63 35.54
C ALA A 112 6.73 10.13 34.10
N PHE A 113 5.66 9.68 33.44
CA PHE A 113 5.70 9.30 32.02
C PHE A 113 6.14 10.47 31.14
N ILE A 114 5.49 11.63 31.29
CA ILE A 114 5.79 12.83 30.49
C ILE A 114 7.25 13.27 30.73
N GLU A 115 7.69 13.32 31.99
CA GLU A 115 9.06 13.71 32.34
C GLU A 115 10.11 12.79 31.68
N ALA A 116 9.88 11.47 31.73
CA ALA A 116 10.81 10.48 31.19
C ALA A 116 10.83 10.47 29.65
N ASN A 117 9.68 10.71 29.00
CA ASN A 117 9.49 10.35 27.58
C ASN A 117 9.31 11.54 26.64
N ALA A 118 8.96 12.73 27.13
CA ALA A 118 8.76 13.91 26.29
C ALA A 118 9.97 14.22 25.41
N LYS A 119 11.20 13.98 25.90
CA LYS A 119 12.41 14.16 25.06
C LYS A 119 12.43 13.21 23.86
N LYS A 120 12.12 11.92 24.04
CA LYS A 120 12.14 10.93 22.93
C LYS A 120 11.01 11.25 21.96
N LEU A 121 9.80 11.50 22.48
CA LEU A 121 8.61 11.76 21.68
C LEU A 121 8.67 13.07 20.91
N LEU A 122 9.15 14.15 21.53
CA LEU A 122 9.27 15.45 20.86
C LEU A 122 10.56 15.58 20.05
N GLY A 123 11.65 14.94 20.49
CA GLY A 123 12.93 14.95 19.78
C GLY A 123 12.87 14.25 18.43
N GLY A 124 11.99 13.24 18.30
CA GLY A 124 11.72 12.58 17.02
C GLY A 124 10.95 13.45 16.02
N VAL A 125 10.22 14.49 16.47
CA VAL A 125 9.23 15.22 15.64
C VAL A 125 9.48 16.75 15.64
N TYR A 126 10.63 17.18 16.18
CA TYR A 126 10.96 18.58 16.42
C TYR A 126 10.80 19.49 15.19
N ASN A 127 11.27 19.03 14.03
CA ASN A 127 11.20 19.80 12.78
C ASN A 127 9.93 19.53 11.96
N SER A 128 9.02 18.70 12.46
CA SER A 128 8.00 18.01 11.64
C SER A 128 6.69 17.71 12.37
N CYS A 129 6.36 18.46 13.45
CA CYS A 129 5.15 18.23 14.23
C CYS A 129 3.88 18.42 13.37
N PRO A 130 2.97 17.42 13.32
CA PRO A 130 1.69 17.57 12.63
C PRO A 130 0.89 18.76 13.17
N ARG A 131 0.17 19.49 12.30
CA ARG A 131 -0.62 20.68 12.68
C ARG A 131 -1.55 20.41 13.87
N TRP A 132 -2.26 19.30 13.88
CA TRP A 132 -3.17 18.94 14.98
C TRP A 132 -2.44 18.86 16.32
N PHE A 133 -1.20 18.35 16.34
CA PHE A 133 -0.40 18.22 17.55
C PHE A 133 0.08 19.58 18.02
N VAL A 134 0.53 20.42 17.09
CA VAL A 134 0.92 21.82 17.35
C VAL A 134 -0.22 22.61 17.97
N ILE A 135 -1.47 22.32 17.63
CA ILE A 135 -2.64 22.97 18.24
C ILE A 135 -3.00 22.34 19.59
N ALA A 136 -3.19 21.02 19.63
CA ALA A 136 -3.75 20.31 20.78
C ALA A 136 -2.79 20.28 21.98
N PHE A 137 -1.50 19.98 21.76
CA PHE A 137 -0.55 19.78 22.86
C PHE A 137 -0.32 21.04 23.71
N PRO A 138 -0.02 22.22 23.13
CA PRO A 138 0.07 23.45 23.91
C PRO A 138 -1.26 23.85 24.56
N GLY A 139 -2.40 23.62 23.90
CA GLY A 139 -3.73 23.86 24.48
C GLY A 139 -3.96 23.04 25.75
N MET A 140 -3.59 21.76 25.75
CA MET A 140 -3.68 20.92 26.95
C MET A 140 -2.73 21.37 28.06
N MET A 141 -1.53 21.83 27.71
CA MET A 141 -0.57 22.39 28.66
C MET A 141 -1.11 23.64 29.38
N GLU A 142 -1.75 24.54 28.63
CA GLU A 142 -2.40 25.72 29.18
C GLU A 142 -3.57 25.35 30.09
N LEU A 143 -4.40 24.40 29.66
CA LEU A 143 -5.54 23.90 30.42
C LEU A 143 -5.10 23.22 31.73
N ALA A 144 -4.03 22.43 31.70
CA ALA A 144 -3.45 21.80 32.89
C ALA A 144 -3.06 22.85 33.94
N ARG A 145 -2.39 23.92 33.51
CA ARG A 145 -1.99 25.02 34.39
C ARG A 145 -3.20 25.71 35.04
N ILE A 146 -4.25 25.97 34.26
CA ILE A 146 -5.49 26.59 34.76
C ILE A 146 -6.17 25.70 35.82
N ASN A 147 -6.06 24.38 35.67
CA ASN A 147 -6.60 23.41 36.62
C ASN A 147 -5.62 23.07 37.77
N GLY A 148 -4.53 23.83 37.94
CA GLY A 148 -3.59 23.63 39.05
C GLY A 148 -2.63 22.43 38.88
N LEU A 149 -2.56 21.83 37.69
CA LEU A 149 -1.59 20.78 37.38
C LEU A 149 -0.32 21.38 36.76
N GLN A 150 0.80 21.28 37.49
CA GLN A 150 2.09 21.74 37.01
C GLN A 150 2.83 20.61 36.28
N ILE A 151 2.96 20.74 34.96
CA ILE A 151 3.74 19.81 34.14
C ILE A 151 5.18 20.33 34.04
N ILE A 152 6.14 19.53 34.52
CA ILE A 152 7.56 19.89 34.55
C ILE A 152 8.31 19.05 33.51
N TYR A 153 9.13 19.71 32.70
CA TYR A 153 10.01 19.05 31.74
C TYR A 153 11.48 19.21 32.14
N PRO A 154 12.33 18.23 31.78
CA PRO A 154 13.77 18.42 31.83
C PRO A 154 14.20 19.66 31.03
N ASP A 155 15.18 20.42 31.52
CA ASP A 155 15.61 21.69 30.89
C ASP A 155 15.93 21.56 29.41
N ARG A 156 16.41 20.39 28.99
CA ARG A 156 16.78 20.07 27.60
C ARG A 156 15.58 19.97 26.64
N VAL A 157 14.36 19.81 27.14
CA VAL A 157 13.13 19.69 26.32
C VAL A 157 12.40 21.03 26.19
N LYS A 158 12.68 21.98 27.09
CA LYS A 158 12.03 23.30 27.11
C LYS A 158 12.12 24.07 25.79
N PRO A 159 13.27 24.11 25.07
CA PRO A 159 13.36 24.82 23.79
C PRO A 159 12.42 24.23 22.72
N VAL A 160 12.31 22.90 22.68
CA VAL A 160 11.41 22.19 21.75
C VAL A 160 9.95 22.52 22.01
N VAL A 161 9.55 22.48 23.29
CA VAL A 161 8.19 22.86 23.69
C VAL A 161 7.91 24.32 23.33
N MET A 162 8.84 25.23 23.62
CA MET A 162 8.70 26.65 23.26
C MET A 162 8.46 26.84 21.77
N GLU A 163 9.22 26.16 20.93
CA GLU A 163 9.04 26.26 19.47
C GLU A 163 7.66 25.77 19.03
N ILE A 164 7.14 24.68 19.61
CA ILE A 164 5.78 24.20 19.32
C ILE A 164 4.73 25.27 19.72
N PHE A 165 4.92 25.96 20.84
CA PHE A 165 4.08 27.10 21.22
C PHE A 165 4.18 28.25 20.22
N CYS A 166 5.37 28.59 19.72
CA CYS A 166 5.55 29.60 18.68
C CYS A 166 4.82 29.20 17.39
N LYS A 167 5.00 27.95 16.92
CA LYS A 167 4.29 27.41 15.74
C LYS A 167 2.77 27.46 15.91
N ARG A 168 2.25 27.16 17.10
CA ARG A 168 0.82 27.30 17.40
C ARG A 168 0.38 28.75 17.29
N GLN A 169 1.16 29.69 17.84
CA GLN A 169 0.80 31.11 17.76
C GLN A 169 0.79 31.62 16.33
N ASP A 170 1.75 31.17 15.49
CA ASP A 170 1.76 31.50 14.07
C ASP A 170 0.52 30.98 13.35
N ILE A 171 0.10 29.74 13.63
CA ILE A 171 -1.15 29.16 13.13
C ILE A 171 -2.36 30.01 13.55
N LEU A 172 -2.48 30.32 14.85
CA LEU A 172 -3.59 31.10 15.40
C LEU A 172 -3.66 32.54 14.87
N ASN A 173 -2.52 33.11 14.46
CA ASN A 173 -2.46 34.45 13.88
C ASN A 173 -2.79 34.47 12.38
N ARG A 174 -2.50 33.38 11.68
CA ARG A 174 -2.63 33.28 10.22
C ARG A 174 -4.02 32.81 9.80
N GLU A 175 -4.58 31.85 10.53
CA GLU A 175 -5.78 31.11 10.12
C GLU A 175 -7.04 31.69 10.76
N GLU A 176 -8.15 31.65 10.02
CA GLU A 176 -9.45 32.08 10.54
C GLU A 176 -10.06 31.02 11.46
N VAL A 177 -10.86 31.46 12.44
CA VAL A 177 -11.52 30.54 13.40
C VAL A 177 -12.48 29.59 12.66
N VAL A 178 -13.20 30.14 11.69
CA VAL A 178 -14.12 29.45 10.80
C VAL A 178 -13.63 29.68 9.39
N GLU A 179 -13.12 28.64 8.75
CA GLU A 179 -12.66 28.73 7.37
C GLU A 179 -13.46 27.75 6.51
N LYS A 180 -13.88 28.20 5.32
CA LYS A 180 -14.85 27.45 4.50
C LYS A 180 -14.17 26.33 3.69
N TYR A 181 -12.88 26.45 3.40
CA TYR A 181 -12.19 25.63 2.39
C TYR A 181 -10.84 25.04 2.82
N SER A 182 -10.42 25.23 4.08
CA SER A 182 -9.02 25.00 4.48
C SER A 182 -8.94 24.10 5.71
N TYR A 183 -8.38 22.88 5.58
CA TYR A 183 -8.07 21.98 6.71
C TYR A 183 -9.29 21.69 7.64
N PRO A 184 -9.17 20.88 8.71
CA PRO A 184 -10.08 21.04 9.84
C PRO A 184 -9.91 22.47 10.40
N PRO A 185 -10.98 23.28 10.42
CA PRO A 185 -10.91 24.69 10.83
C PRO A 185 -10.42 24.80 12.28
N LEU A 186 -9.89 25.95 12.69
CA LEU A 186 -9.44 26.11 14.08
C LEU A 186 -10.55 25.81 15.09
N LEU A 187 -11.81 26.14 14.76
CA LEU A 187 -12.97 25.82 15.58
C LEU A 187 -13.16 24.30 15.82
N SER A 188 -12.65 23.44 14.95
CA SER A 188 -12.63 21.98 15.20
C SER A 188 -11.76 21.59 16.38
N TYR A 189 -10.84 22.44 16.80
CA TYR A 189 -9.99 22.29 18.00
C TYR A 189 -10.43 23.22 19.13
N LEU A 190 -11.71 23.59 19.21
CA LEU A 190 -12.27 24.52 20.20
C LEU A 190 -11.76 24.25 21.62
N GLU A 191 -11.62 22.97 21.99
CA GLU A 191 -11.17 22.53 23.31
C GLU A 191 -9.70 22.87 23.62
N ALA A 192 -8.90 23.12 22.58
CA ALA A 192 -7.49 23.47 22.64
C ALA A 192 -7.22 24.93 22.25
N LEU A 193 -8.26 25.74 21.99
CA LEU A 193 -8.11 27.17 21.73
C LEU A 193 -8.07 27.96 23.06
N PRO A 194 -7.44 29.15 23.10
CA PRO A 194 -7.47 30.01 24.28
C PRO A 194 -8.92 30.37 24.68
N LEU A 195 -9.22 30.24 25.98
CA LEU A 195 -10.58 30.34 26.56
C LEU A 195 -11.35 31.66 26.29
N TYR A 196 -10.68 32.70 25.80
CA TYR A 196 -11.25 34.03 25.59
C TYR A 196 -11.48 34.40 24.11
N ASN A 197 -11.26 33.47 23.16
CA ASN A 197 -11.19 33.82 21.74
C ASN A 197 -12.41 33.48 20.87
N VAL A 198 -13.38 32.69 21.32
CA VAL A 198 -14.49 32.24 20.45
C VAL A 198 -15.84 32.61 21.04
N ASN A 199 -16.62 33.39 20.28
CA ASN A 199 -17.98 33.79 20.65
C ASN A 199 -18.91 32.55 20.68
N PRO A 200 -19.67 32.30 21.77
CA PRO A 200 -20.71 31.26 21.86
C PRO A 200 -21.68 31.20 20.66
N GLU A 201 -21.98 32.35 20.06
CA GLU A 201 -22.84 32.45 18.88
C GLU A 201 -22.18 31.80 17.65
N VAL A 202 -20.88 32.03 17.46
CA VAL A 202 -20.10 31.41 16.38
C VAL A 202 -20.03 29.90 16.57
N ILE A 203 -19.87 29.41 17.80
CA ILE A 203 -19.89 27.97 18.10
C ILE A 203 -21.23 27.36 17.66
N THR A 204 -22.33 27.99 18.05
CA THR A 204 -23.69 27.48 17.79
C THR A 204 -24.04 27.49 16.30
N GLN A 205 -23.57 28.49 15.54
CA GLN A 205 -23.79 28.60 14.10
C GLN A 205 -23.08 27.51 13.28
N HIS A 206 -22.06 26.86 13.83
CA HIS A 206 -21.24 25.85 13.15
C HIS A 206 -21.45 24.43 13.67
N LEU A 207 -22.51 24.22 14.46
CA LEU A 207 -22.93 22.86 14.83
C LEU A 207 -23.47 22.12 13.59
N CYS A 208 -23.06 20.88 13.45
CA CYS A 208 -23.62 19.95 12.47
C CYS A 208 -25.07 19.63 12.82
N MET A 209 -25.81 19.07 11.85
CA MET A 209 -27.21 18.67 12.03
C MET A 209 -27.42 17.66 13.16
N ASP A 210 -26.41 16.85 13.47
CA ASP A 210 -26.41 15.89 14.56
C ASP A 210 -26.07 16.50 15.94
N GLY A 211 -25.85 17.82 16.01
CA GLY A 211 -25.48 18.55 17.23
C GLY A 211 -23.99 18.53 17.54
N SER A 212 -23.17 17.86 16.74
CA SER A 212 -21.72 17.83 16.92
C SER A 212 -21.04 19.11 16.44
N LEU A 213 -19.87 19.41 16.98
CA LEU A 213 -18.93 20.35 16.40
C LEU A 213 -17.89 19.57 15.59
N PHE A 214 -18.07 19.54 14.26
CA PHE A 214 -17.22 18.82 13.30
C PHE A 214 -17.05 17.32 13.59
N GLN A 215 -18.11 16.65 14.09
CA GLN A 215 -18.10 15.23 14.45
C GLN A 215 -17.00 14.85 15.47
N SER A 216 -16.44 15.84 16.16
CA SER A 216 -15.37 15.68 17.14
C SER A 216 -15.95 15.67 18.55
N PRO A 217 -15.85 14.57 19.31
CA PRO A 217 -16.37 14.51 20.66
C PRO A 217 -15.73 15.52 21.62
N SER A 218 -14.41 15.73 21.58
CA SER A 218 -13.73 16.71 22.45
C SER A 218 -14.21 18.15 22.21
N ALA A 219 -14.27 18.57 20.94
CA ALA A 219 -14.74 19.89 20.54
C ALA A 219 -16.21 20.11 20.92
N THR A 220 -17.04 19.08 20.75
CA THR A 220 -18.46 19.13 21.12
C THR A 220 -18.65 19.20 22.64
N ALA A 221 -17.84 18.49 23.42
CA ALA A 221 -17.83 18.60 24.88
C ALA A 221 -17.42 20.01 25.34
N SER A 222 -16.41 20.60 24.71
CA SER A 222 -16.03 21.99 24.95
C SER A 222 -17.14 22.97 24.57
N ALA A 223 -17.78 22.77 23.40
CA ALA A 223 -18.90 23.59 22.93
C ALA A 223 -20.08 23.53 23.90
N PHE A 224 -20.43 22.34 24.39
CA PHE A 224 -21.48 22.18 25.40
C PHE A 224 -21.12 22.92 26.70
N MET A 225 -19.90 22.76 27.21
CA MET A 225 -19.48 23.46 28.43
C MET A 225 -19.46 24.98 28.28
N ALA A 226 -19.20 25.50 27.07
CA ALA A 226 -19.19 26.94 26.78
C ALA A 226 -20.58 27.53 26.56
N THR A 227 -21.54 26.76 26.04
CA THR A 227 -22.82 27.28 25.53
C THR A 227 -24.07 26.74 26.24
N GLY A 228 -23.98 25.58 26.87
CA GLY A 228 -25.14 24.83 27.39
C GLY A 228 -26.09 24.31 26.29
N ASN A 229 -25.64 24.28 25.02
CA ASN A 229 -26.49 23.92 23.90
C ASN A 229 -27.03 22.47 23.99
N LYS A 230 -28.34 22.31 23.84
CA LYS A 230 -29.03 21.02 23.98
C LYS A 230 -28.67 20.01 22.89
N ALA A 231 -28.41 20.45 21.66
CA ALA A 231 -28.04 19.55 20.57
C ALA A 231 -26.66 18.92 20.80
N CYS A 232 -25.69 19.70 21.31
CA CYS A 232 -24.40 19.15 21.75
C CYS A 232 -24.59 18.07 22.83
N LEU A 233 -25.51 18.30 23.76
CA LEU A 233 -25.79 17.35 24.83
C LEU A 233 -26.38 16.04 24.31
N GLU A 234 -27.37 16.13 23.42
CA GLU A 234 -28.02 14.97 22.79
C GLU A 234 -27.01 14.14 21.99
N TYR A 235 -26.11 14.80 21.25
CA TYR A 235 -25.00 14.15 20.57
C TYR A 235 -24.10 13.36 21.54
N LEU A 236 -23.60 14.02 22.60
CA LEU A 236 -22.69 13.38 23.56
C LEU A 236 -23.35 12.22 24.31
N GLN A 237 -24.64 12.35 24.64
CA GLN A 237 -25.43 11.27 25.25
C GLN A 237 -25.56 10.08 24.32
N SER A 238 -25.88 10.31 23.03
CA SER A 238 -25.99 9.24 22.04
C SER A 238 -24.66 8.49 21.85
N LEU A 239 -23.55 9.23 21.84
CA LEU A 239 -22.19 8.70 21.73
C LEU A 239 -21.85 7.78 22.92
N VAL A 240 -22.08 8.24 24.16
CA VAL A 240 -21.77 7.46 25.37
C VAL A 240 -22.71 6.26 25.53
N GLN A 241 -23.95 6.36 25.07
CA GLN A 241 -24.89 5.23 25.06
C GLN A 241 -24.40 4.10 24.16
N ARG A 242 -23.83 4.43 22.99
CA ARG A 242 -23.25 3.45 22.06
C ARG A 242 -21.87 2.95 22.53
N PHE A 243 -21.03 3.85 23.05
CA PHE A 243 -19.64 3.58 23.46
C PHE A 243 -19.44 3.71 24.97
N SER A 244 -19.91 2.71 25.72
CA SER A 244 -19.83 2.71 27.18
C SER A 244 -18.41 2.48 27.75
N ALA A 245 -17.49 1.97 26.93
CA ALA A 245 -16.12 1.61 27.30
C ALA A 245 -15.05 2.54 26.66
N GLY A 246 -15.32 3.84 26.66
CA GLY A 246 -14.48 4.87 26.05
C GLY A 246 -14.96 5.22 24.63
N VAL A 247 -14.87 6.51 24.27
CA VAL A 247 -15.44 7.04 23.03
C VAL A 247 -14.39 7.15 21.93
N PRO A 248 -14.75 7.03 20.64
CA PRO A 248 -13.84 7.22 19.51
C PRO A 248 -13.42 8.69 19.35
N ALA A 249 -12.44 8.94 18.46
CA ALA A 249 -12.00 10.30 18.11
C ALA A 249 -12.96 11.05 17.17
N VAL A 250 -13.85 10.32 16.49
CA VAL A 250 -14.83 10.85 15.52
C VAL A 250 -16.14 10.06 15.67
N TYR A 251 -17.27 10.77 15.68
CA TYR A 251 -18.60 10.17 15.70
C TYR A 251 -19.62 11.06 14.97
N PRO A 252 -20.54 10.51 14.14
CA PRO A 252 -20.74 9.10 13.83
C PRO A 252 -19.56 8.47 13.07
N ILE A 253 -19.38 7.16 13.22
CA ILE A 253 -18.36 6.42 12.46
C ILE A 253 -18.93 6.10 11.08
N ASP A 254 -18.16 6.39 10.03
CA ASP A 254 -18.47 5.92 8.68
C ASP A 254 -18.24 4.40 8.62
N GLU A 255 -19.36 3.66 8.72
CA GLU A 255 -19.39 2.21 8.74
C GLU A 255 -18.92 1.60 7.42
N GLU A 256 -19.24 2.23 6.29
CA GLU A 256 -18.85 1.77 4.96
C GLU A 256 -17.33 1.93 4.76
N LEU A 257 -16.78 3.11 5.12
CA LEU A 257 -15.33 3.33 5.11
C LEU A 257 -14.60 2.35 6.04
N THR A 258 -15.13 2.12 7.24
CA THR A 258 -14.50 1.19 8.20
C THR A 258 -14.41 -0.22 7.61
N LYS A 259 -15.50 -0.72 7.01
CA LYS A 259 -15.53 -2.02 6.33
C LYS A 259 -14.56 -2.08 5.14
N LEU A 260 -14.49 -1.03 4.32
CA LEU A 260 -13.55 -0.93 3.20
C LEU A 260 -12.09 -1.00 3.69
N CYS A 261 -11.75 -0.25 4.74
CA CYS A 261 -10.43 -0.29 5.35
C CYS A 261 -10.10 -1.68 5.90
N MET A 262 -11.05 -2.39 6.52
CA MET A 262 -10.85 -3.77 6.98
C MET A 262 -10.58 -4.73 5.84
N VAL A 263 -11.36 -4.67 4.76
CA VAL A 263 -11.15 -5.48 3.54
C VAL A 263 -9.77 -5.19 2.94
N ASN A 264 -9.37 -3.93 2.87
CA ASN A 264 -8.07 -3.51 2.38
C ASN A 264 -6.92 -4.08 3.23
N HIS A 265 -7.02 -4.03 4.56
CA HIS A 265 -6.03 -4.62 5.48
C HIS A 265 -5.92 -6.13 5.33
N ILE A 266 -7.04 -6.84 5.30
CA ILE A 266 -7.10 -8.31 5.10
C ILE A 266 -6.43 -8.71 3.78
N LYS A 267 -6.64 -7.95 2.71
CA LYS A 267 -5.99 -8.17 1.41
C LYS A 267 -4.49 -7.91 1.47
N ARG A 268 -4.09 -6.77 2.01
CA ARG A 268 -2.67 -6.39 2.13
C ARG A 268 -1.86 -7.34 2.98
N MET A 269 -2.46 -7.96 3.99
CA MET A 269 -1.81 -8.97 4.83
C MET A 269 -1.75 -10.36 4.18
N GLY A 270 -2.33 -10.55 2.98
CA GLY A 270 -2.29 -11.85 2.29
C GLY A 270 -3.14 -12.93 2.94
N ILE A 271 -4.22 -12.54 3.64
CA ILE A 271 -5.13 -13.46 4.35
C ILE A 271 -6.56 -13.45 3.79
N ALA A 272 -6.80 -12.73 2.68
CA ALA A 272 -8.12 -12.57 2.09
C ALA A 272 -8.81 -13.89 1.70
N GLU A 273 -8.07 -14.92 1.31
CA GLU A 273 -8.62 -16.23 0.94
C GLU A 273 -9.46 -16.87 2.06
N HIS A 274 -9.20 -16.51 3.31
CA HIS A 274 -9.94 -17.02 4.48
C HIS A 274 -11.27 -16.29 4.69
N PHE A 275 -11.47 -15.15 4.03
CA PHE A 275 -12.59 -14.22 4.24
C PHE A 275 -13.36 -13.90 2.95
N ASN A 276 -13.30 -14.77 1.92
CA ASN A 276 -13.92 -14.50 0.62
C ASN A 276 -15.40 -14.12 0.71
N GLN A 277 -16.20 -14.88 1.50
CA GLN A 277 -17.64 -14.61 1.67
C GLN A 277 -17.90 -13.27 2.36
N GLU A 278 -17.12 -12.95 3.39
CA GLU A 278 -17.26 -11.70 4.13
C GLU A 278 -16.86 -10.49 3.27
N ILE A 279 -15.78 -10.63 2.49
CA ILE A 279 -15.33 -9.61 1.54
C ILE A 279 -16.39 -9.39 0.45
N GLU A 280 -16.92 -10.45 -0.14
CA GLU A 280 -17.98 -10.37 -1.15
C GLU A 280 -19.22 -9.67 -0.61
N GLY A 281 -19.67 -10.01 0.60
CA GLY A 281 -20.83 -9.36 1.23
C GLY A 281 -20.62 -7.87 1.49
N VAL A 282 -19.41 -7.47 1.92
CA VAL A 282 -19.06 -6.05 2.11
C VAL A 282 -19.08 -5.31 0.77
N LEU A 283 -18.43 -5.87 -0.26
CA LEU A 283 -18.32 -5.20 -1.56
C LEU A 283 -19.67 -5.13 -2.29
N GLU A 284 -20.53 -6.13 -2.13
CA GLU A 284 -21.90 -6.08 -2.65
C GLU A 284 -22.69 -4.95 -1.98
N GLN A 285 -22.56 -4.77 -0.66
CA GLN A 285 -23.18 -3.65 0.05
C GLN A 285 -22.68 -2.30 -0.49
N VAL A 286 -21.35 -2.13 -0.60
CA VAL A 286 -20.72 -0.91 -1.11
C VAL A 286 -21.17 -0.64 -2.55
N TYR A 287 -21.26 -1.68 -3.39
CA TYR A 287 -21.72 -1.53 -4.77
C TYR A 287 -23.18 -1.07 -4.84
N ARG A 288 -24.07 -1.59 -3.98
CA ARG A 288 -25.46 -1.12 -3.90
C ARG A 288 -25.53 0.36 -3.48
N SER A 289 -24.72 0.77 -2.50
CA SER A 289 -24.61 2.19 -2.11
C SER A 289 -24.11 3.05 -3.28
N TYR A 290 -23.10 2.57 -4.00
CA TYR A 290 -22.55 3.22 -5.19
C TYR A 290 -23.64 3.42 -6.25
N MET A 291 -24.37 2.37 -6.63
CA MET A 291 -25.43 2.45 -7.64
C MET A 291 -26.55 3.40 -7.21
N LYS A 292 -26.89 3.43 -5.92
CA LYS A 292 -27.89 4.37 -5.41
C LYS A 292 -27.46 5.83 -5.60
N ARG A 293 -26.20 6.17 -5.29
CA ARG A 293 -25.67 7.53 -5.49
C ARG A 293 -25.64 7.94 -6.96
N GLU A 294 -25.37 6.99 -7.86
CA GLU A 294 -25.39 7.23 -9.30
C GLU A 294 -26.79 7.63 -9.81
N HIS A 295 -27.85 7.04 -9.27
CA HIS A 295 -29.23 7.30 -9.68
C HIS A 295 -29.85 8.53 -9.00
N GLU A 296 -29.54 8.75 -7.73
CA GLU A 296 -30.19 9.79 -6.90
C GLU A 296 -29.39 11.10 -6.83
N GLY A 297 -28.14 11.11 -7.34
CA GLY A 297 -27.21 12.21 -7.15
C GLY A 297 -26.55 12.19 -5.77
N SER A 298 -25.40 12.84 -5.63
CA SER A 298 -24.70 12.96 -4.34
C SER A 298 -25.12 14.22 -3.60
N GLU A 299 -25.35 14.11 -2.29
CA GLU A 299 -25.46 15.30 -1.44
C GLU A 299 -24.13 16.07 -1.43
N PRO A 300 -24.17 17.42 -1.34
CA PRO A 300 -22.95 18.21 -1.31
C PRO A 300 -22.09 17.82 -0.10
N VAL A 301 -20.85 17.39 -0.36
CA VAL A 301 -19.89 16.99 0.66
C VAL A 301 -19.46 18.25 1.42
N THR A 302 -19.63 18.27 2.74
CA THR A 302 -19.10 19.37 3.57
C THR A 302 -17.57 19.39 3.52
N SER A 303 -16.95 20.56 3.62
CA SER A 303 -15.49 20.72 3.50
C SER A 303 -14.68 19.88 4.49
N ILE A 304 -15.22 19.62 5.68
CA ILE A 304 -14.57 18.82 6.73
C ILE A 304 -14.53 17.31 6.41
N ALA A 305 -15.47 16.83 5.60
CA ALA A 305 -15.57 15.42 5.21
C ALA A 305 -14.89 15.10 3.86
N MET A 306 -14.38 16.10 3.13
CA MET A 306 -13.85 15.90 1.76
C MET A 306 -12.70 14.90 1.69
N ALA A 307 -11.69 15.02 2.57
CA ALA A 307 -10.55 14.11 2.57
C ALA A 307 -10.96 12.65 2.87
N GLN A 308 -11.88 12.48 3.82
CA GLN A 308 -12.43 11.18 4.19
C GLN A 308 -13.25 10.58 3.05
N GLN A 309 -14.09 11.40 2.41
CA GLN A 309 -14.93 10.99 1.28
C GLN A 309 -14.08 10.61 0.07
N LEU A 310 -13.09 11.41 -0.31
CA LEU A 310 -12.18 11.09 -1.42
C LEU A 310 -11.36 9.82 -1.12
N TYR A 311 -10.92 9.63 0.12
CA TYR A 311 -10.25 8.40 0.55
C TYR A 311 -11.18 7.18 0.42
N LYS A 312 -12.44 7.30 0.88
CA LYS A 312 -13.46 6.26 0.77
C LYS A 312 -13.76 5.91 -0.69
N ASP A 313 -14.03 6.91 -1.53
CA ASP A 313 -14.44 6.70 -2.92
C ASP A 313 -13.31 6.10 -3.76
N SER A 314 -12.08 6.57 -3.61
CA SER A 314 -10.92 5.98 -4.30
C SER A 314 -10.64 4.55 -3.83
N MET A 315 -10.84 4.23 -2.55
CA MET A 315 -10.70 2.86 -2.04
C MET A 315 -11.83 1.95 -2.53
N ALA A 316 -13.07 2.44 -2.50
CA ALA A 316 -14.23 1.72 -3.00
C ALA A 316 -14.06 1.41 -4.49
N PHE A 317 -13.65 2.39 -5.30
CA PHE A 317 -13.35 2.20 -6.71
C PHE A 317 -12.33 1.09 -6.93
N TRP A 318 -11.16 1.17 -6.25
CA TRP A 318 -10.11 0.16 -6.36
C TRP A 318 -10.61 -1.23 -5.99
N LEU A 319 -11.26 -1.36 -4.83
CA LEU A 319 -11.72 -2.65 -4.33
C LEU A 319 -12.84 -3.23 -5.20
N LEU A 320 -13.83 -2.44 -5.60
CA LEU A 320 -14.93 -2.89 -6.47
C LEU A 320 -14.41 -3.36 -7.82
N ARG A 321 -13.55 -2.56 -8.48
CA ARG A 321 -12.99 -2.90 -9.78
C ARG A 321 -12.13 -4.16 -9.73
N MET A 322 -11.31 -4.33 -8.68
CA MET A 322 -10.56 -5.58 -8.45
C MET A 322 -11.45 -6.82 -8.24
N HIS A 323 -12.75 -6.66 -7.97
CA HIS A 323 -13.71 -7.76 -7.81
C HIS A 323 -14.67 -7.92 -8.99
N GLY A 324 -14.45 -7.20 -10.09
CA GLY A 324 -15.23 -7.35 -11.32
C GLY A 324 -16.46 -6.46 -11.40
N TYR A 325 -16.67 -5.57 -10.43
CA TYR A 325 -17.75 -4.60 -10.50
C TYR A 325 -17.41 -3.50 -11.53
N ASN A 326 -18.37 -3.22 -12.40
CA ASN A 326 -18.29 -2.09 -13.31
C ASN A 326 -18.59 -0.79 -12.56
N VAL A 327 -17.56 0.05 -12.39
CA VAL A 327 -17.60 1.32 -11.67
C VAL A 327 -16.91 2.39 -12.50
N SER A 328 -17.51 3.58 -12.57
CA SER A 328 -17.05 4.72 -13.36
C SER A 328 -16.02 5.57 -12.58
N PRO A 329 -14.92 6.02 -13.21
CA PRO A 329 -13.93 6.90 -12.59
C PRO A 329 -14.49 8.18 -11.98
N GLY A 330 -15.47 8.81 -12.64
CA GLY A 330 -16.07 10.07 -12.20
C GLY A 330 -16.62 10.05 -10.76
N HIS A 331 -16.94 8.87 -10.22
CA HIS A 331 -17.41 8.72 -8.84
C HIS A 331 -16.36 8.96 -7.76
N PHE A 332 -15.07 8.93 -8.09
CA PHE A 332 -14.02 9.37 -7.16
C PHE A 332 -13.16 10.49 -7.76
N CYS A 333 -13.11 10.63 -9.08
CA CYS A 333 -12.43 11.73 -9.77
C CYS A 333 -13.18 13.06 -9.71
N TRP A 334 -14.33 13.13 -9.00
CA TRP A 334 -15.12 14.35 -8.83
C TRP A 334 -14.31 15.56 -8.35
N PHE A 335 -13.23 15.34 -7.59
CA PHE A 335 -12.35 16.42 -7.11
C PHE A 335 -11.61 17.18 -8.21
N LEU A 336 -11.47 16.61 -9.41
CA LEU A 336 -10.84 17.27 -10.56
C LEU A 336 -11.70 18.40 -11.13
N ASN A 337 -13.01 18.34 -10.91
CA ASN A 337 -13.96 19.33 -11.42
C ASN A 337 -14.16 20.52 -10.45
N ASP A 338 -13.40 20.58 -9.37
CA ASP A 338 -13.49 21.60 -8.33
C ASP A 338 -12.13 22.30 -8.13
N GLU A 339 -11.97 23.48 -8.73
CA GLU A 339 -10.74 24.28 -8.64
C GLU A 339 -10.38 24.65 -7.19
N GLU A 340 -11.38 24.92 -6.34
CA GLU A 340 -11.17 25.25 -4.92
C GLU A 340 -10.60 24.03 -4.19
N MET A 341 -11.10 22.83 -4.51
CA MET A 341 -10.59 21.58 -3.93
C MET A 341 -9.16 21.27 -4.39
N LEU A 342 -8.85 21.44 -5.68
CA LEU A 342 -7.49 21.25 -6.19
C LEU A 342 -6.50 22.18 -5.48
N GLN A 343 -6.86 23.46 -5.35
CA GLN A 343 -6.05 24.43 -4.61
C GLN A 343 -5.88 24.01 -3.15
N CYS A 344 -6.96 23.57 -2.49
CA CYS A 344 -6.92 23.09 -1.12
C CYS A 344 -5.95 21.91 -0.95
N ILE A 345 -6.01 20.91 -1.84
CA ILE A 345 -5.10 19.75 -1.78
C ILE A 345 -3.65 20.21 -1.98
N GLU A 346 -3.39 21.14 -2.91
CA GLU A 346 -2.04 21.62 -3.18
C GLU A 346 -1.45 22.41 -2.01
N GLU A 347 -2.23 23.30 -1.39
CA GLU A 347 -1.81 24.07 -0.21
C GLU A 347 -1.59 23.16 1.00
N ASN A 348 -2.40 22.11 1.11
CA ASN A 348 -2.47 21.23 2.28
C ASN A 348 -1.94 19.80 2.03
N HIS A 349 -0.98 19.69 1.11
CA HIS A 349 -0.44 18.42 0.59
C HIS A 349 -0.02 17.40 1.66
N GLU A 350 0.51 17.82 2.81
CA GLU A 350 0.88 16.89 3.91
C GLU A 350 -0.35 16.16 4.49
N TYR A 351 -1.46 16.88 4.70
CA TYR A 351 -2.72 16.31 5.21
C TYR A 351 -3.36 15.38 4.18
N PHE A 352 -3.36 15.78 2.92
CA PHE A 352 -3.92 14.99 1.83
C PHE A 352 -2.98 13.89 1.32
N SER A 353 -1.75 13.79 1.80
CA SER A 353 -0.76 12.83 1.28
C SER A 353 -1.23 11.37 1.33
N SER A 354 -1.92 10.97 2.40
CA SER A 354 -2.53 9.62 2.52
C SER A 354 -3.67 9.38 1.54
N VAL A 355 -4.47 10.42 1.27
CA VAL A 355 -5.57 10.40 0.30
C VAL A 355 -5.02 10.35 -1.12
N MET A 356 -4.03 11.19 -1.43
CA MET A 356 -3.37 11.21 -2.73
C MET A 356 -2.64 9.91 -3.04
N LEU A 357 -2.09 9.24 -2.02
CA LEU A 357 -1.53 7.91 -2.21
C LEU A 357 -2.61 6.88 -2.55
N ASN A 358 -3.81 7.01 -1.99
CA ASN A 358 -4.93 6.13 -2.30
C ASN A 358 -5.52 6.41 -3.70
N VAL A 359 -5.61 7.69 -4.08
CA VAL A 359 -5.96 8.13 -5.44
C VAL A 359 -4.95 7.60 -6.46
N TYR A 360 -3.65 7.77 -6.20
CA TYR A 360 -2.58 7.25 -7.05
C TYR A 360 -2.76 5.74 -7.29
N ARG A 361 -2.97 4.97 -6.21
CA ARG A 361 -3.24 3.54 -6.31
C ARG A 361 -4.49 3.27 -7.14
N ALA A 362 -5.61 3.96 -6.87
CA ALA A 362 -6.86 3.79 -7.62
C ALA A 362 -6.64 3.86 -9.15
N THR A 363 -5.76 4.77 -9.60
CA THR A 363 -5.44 4.95 -11.03
C THR A 363 -4.62 3.82 -11.66
N ASP A 364 -4.09 2.86 -10.88
CA ASP A 364 -3.40 1.69 -11.44
C ASP A 364 -4.37 0.70 -12.14
N LEU A 365 -5.70 0.85 -11.98
CA LEU A 365 -6.72 0.02 -12.68
C LEU A 365 -7.40 0.76 -13.83
N MET A 366 -6.68 1.67 -14.48
CA MET A 366 -7.19 2.45 -15.59
C MET A 366 -7.43 1.60 -16.84
N PHE A 367 -8.58 1.82 -17.47
CA PHE A 367 -8.99 1.20 -18.74
C PHE A 367 -8.84 2.20 -19.90
N PRO A 368 -8.89 1.72 -21.17
CA PRO A 368 -8.74 2.59 -22.33
C PRO A 368 -9.80 3.71 -22.37
N GLY A 369 -9.36 4.94 -22.59
CA GLY A 369 -10.24 6.12 -22.74
C GLY A 369 -10.69 6.76 -21.42
N GLU A 370 -10.24 6.27 -20.25
CA GLU A 370 -10.57 6.86 -18.95
C GLU A 370 -9.67 8.07 -18.61
N HIS A 371 -9.82 9.17 -19.36
CA HIS A 371 -8.99 10.38 -19.22
C HIS A 371 -9.00 11.00 -17.80
N GLU A 372 -10.11 10.89 -17.07
CA GLU A 372 -10.20 11.37 -15.69
C GLU A 372 -9.19 10.65 -14.76
N LEU A 373 -8.86 9.38 -15.03
CA LEU A 373 -7.83 8.66 -14.28
C LEU A 373 -6.42 9.11 -14.65
N GLU A 374 -6.18 9.50 -15.90
CA GLU A 374 -4.90 10.06 -16.34
C GLU A 374 -4.61 11.39 -15.64
N GLU A 375 -5.63 12.25 -15.55
CA GLU A 375 -5.59 13.52 -14.82
C GLU A 375 -5.40 13.29 -13.31
N ALA A 376 -6.18 12.39 -12.70
CA ALA A 376 -6.05 12.05 -11.28
C ALA A 376 -4.67 11.46 -10.95
N ARG A 377 -4.11 10.63 -11.84
CA ARG A 377 -2.76 10.06 -11.70
C ARG A 377 -1.71 11.16 -11.74
N SER A 378 -1.80 12.06 -12.72
CA SER A 378 -0.87 13.18 -12.86
C SER A 378 -0.91 14.11 -11.64
N PHE A 379 -2.11 14.46 -11.17
CA PHE A 379 -2.30 15.31 -10.00
C PHE A 379 -1.77 14.66 -8.71
N SER A 380 -2.13 13.38 -8.48
CA SER A 380 -1.68 12.65 -7.30
C SER A 380 -0.15 12.45 -7.27
N VAL A 381 0.48 12.15 -8.40
CA VAL A 381 1.96 12.07 -8.51
C VAL A 381 2.61 13.40 -8.16
N LYS A 382 2.12 14.53 -8.70
CA LYS A 382 2.63 15.88 -8.39
C LYS A 382 2.52 16.19 -6.90
N SER A 383 1.37 15.89 -6.28
CA SER A 383 1.13 16.13 -4.86
C SER A 383 2.01 15.25 -3.96
N LEU A 384 2.18 13.98 -4.30
CA LEU A 384 3.05 13.04 -3.58
C LEU A 384 4.53 13.42 -3.70
N GLN A 385 4.98 13.84 -4.89
CA GLN A 385 6.33 14.36 -5.10
C GLN A 385 6.59 15.63 -4.29
N LYS A 386 5.63 16.57 -4.25
CA LYS A 386 5.70 17.76 -3.39
C LYS A 386 5.89 17.36 -1.92
N THR A 387 5.12 16.38 -1.44
CA THR A 387 5.27 15.81 -0.08
C THR A 387 6.68 15.27 0.18
N LEU A 388 7.29 14.59 -0.80
CA LEU A 388 8.67 14.10 -0.69
C LEU A 388 9.72 15.22 -0.69
N LEU A 389 9.46 16.35 -1.37
CA LEU A 389 10.39 17.48 -1.49
C LEU A 389 10.34 18.43 -0.30
N SER A 390 9.15 18.65 0.28
CA SER A 390 8.95 19.55 1.43
C SER A 390 9.75 19.14 2.68
N THR A 391 10.28 17.91 2.73
CA THR A 391 11.06 17.37 3.86
C THR A 391 12.56 17.24 3.59
N GLY A 392 13.08 17.88 2.54
CA GLY A 392 14.47 17.80 2.08
C GLY A 392 15.59 18.25 3.03
N THR A 393 15.36 18.38 4.34
CA THR A 393 16.45 18.63 5.30
C THR A 393 16.48 17.78 6.57
N ILE A 394 15.39 17.20 7.13
CA ILE A 394 15.49 16.52 8.44
C ILE A 394 14.47 15.35 8.59
N ASP A 395 14.95 14.30 9.26
CA ASP A 395 14.39 13.00 9.70
C ASP A 395 12.89 12.63 9.50
N GLN A 396 12.67 11.32 9.31
CA GLN A 396 11.53 10.63 8.66
C GLN A 396 10.17 10.64 9.41
N THR A 397 9.86 11.65 10.23
CA THR A 397 8.74 11.59 11.18
C THR A 397 7.56 12.52 10.86
N SER A 398 7.64 13.32 9.79
CA SER A 398 6.58 14.26 9.34
C SER A 398 5.31 13.61 8.80
N SER A 399 5.14 12.31 9.01
CA SER A 399 4.26 11.54 8.17
C SER A 399 3.05 10.97 8.92
N PRO A 400 1.88 10.85 8.26
CA PRO A 400 0.74 10.08 8.75
C PRO A 400 1.11 8.71 9.32
N PHE A 401 2.18 8.07 8.85
CA PHE A 401 2.62 6.79 9.41
C PHE A 401 4.16 6.75 9.48
N PRO A 402 4.75 6.06 10.47
CA PRO A 402 6.16 5.67 10.39
C PRO A 402 6.44 5.04 9.02
N ASN A 403 7.58 5.37 8.38
CA ASN A 403 7.98 4.88 7.06
C ASN A 403 7.08 5.26 5.85
N PHE A 404 6.03 6.07 6.01
CA PHE A 404 5.13 6.41 4.89
C PHE A 404 5.84 7.13 3.73
N HIS A 405 6.90 7.92 3.96
CA HIS A 405 7.71 8.44 2.86
C HIS A 405 8.43 7.33 2.08
N ALA A 406 8.92 6.30 2.78
CA ALA A 406 9.45 5.12 2.12
C ALA A 406 8.35 4.37 1.36
N LEU A 407 7.11 4.37 1.88
CA LEU A 407 5.95 3.84 1.18
C LEU A 407 5.63 4.65 -0.09
N ILE A 408 5.55 5.98 -0.04
CA ILE A 408 5.34 6.83 -1.23
C ILE A 408 6.47 6.60 -2.24
N LYS A 409 7.73 6.60 -1.80
CA LYS A 409 8.87 6.34 -2.69
C LYS A 409 8.79 4.97 -3.35
N HIS A 410 8.42 3.93 -2.61
CA HIS A 410 8.21 2.59 -3.17
C HIS A 410 7.09 2.58 -4.19
N GLU A 411 5.97 3.22 -3.87
CA GLU A 411 4.76 3.23 -4.69
C GLU A 411 4.99 3.95 -6.02
N LEU A 412 5.65 5.11 -5.99
CA LEU A 412 6.00 5.87 -7.20
C LEU A 412 7.13 5.22 -8.00
N ARG A 413 8.03 4.47 -7.36
CA ARG A 413 9.18 3.84 -8.03
C ARG A 413 8.80 2.58 -8.79
N PHE A 414 7.91 1.76 -8.24
CA PHE A 414 7.54 0.47 -8.82
C PHE A 414 6.05 0.49 -9.15
N PRO A 415 5.61 0.46 -10.41
CA PRO A 415 4.19 0.37 -10.74
C PRO A 415 3.52 -0.84 -10.09
N TRP A 416 2.22 -0.77 -9.73
CA TRP A 416 1.54 -1.89 -9.08
C TRP A 416 1.66 -3.22 -9.85
N ILE A 417 1.56 -3.16 -11.18
CA ILE A 417 1.62 -4.34 -12.05
C ILE A 417 2.99 -5.05 -12.01
N THR A 418 4.05 -4.42 -11.54
CA THR A 418 5.41 -5.00 -11.49
C THR A 418 5.73 -5.64 -10.14
N ARG A 419 4.82 -5.51 -9.15
CA ARG A 419 5.01 -5.99 -7.78
C ARG A 419 4.37 -7.36 -7.59
N LEU A 420 5.13 -8.31 -7.05
CA LEU A 420 4.62 -9.65 -6.74
C LEU A 420 3.89 -9.67 -5.39
N ASP A 421 2.65 -10.15 -5.37
CA ASP A 421 1.73 -10.01 -4.24
C ASP A 421 2.27 -10.63 -2.93
N HIS A 422 2.95 -11.78 -3.00
CA HIS A 422 3.53 -12.41 -1.80
C HIS A 422 4.64 -11.56 -1.15
N LEU A 423 5.41 -10.80 -1.94
CA LEU A 423 6.42 -9.89 -1.41
C LEU A 423 5.77 -8.63 -0.83
N GLU A 424 4.71 -8.13 -1.45
CA GLU A 424 3.93 -7.02 -0.91
C GLU A 424 3.24 -7.43 0.40
N HIS A 425 2.65 -8.63 0.48
CA HIS A 425 2.08 -9.17 1.72
C HIS A 425 3.12 -9.20 2.84
N ARG A 426 4.33 -9.69 2.56
CA ARG A 426 5.44 -9.67 3.52
C ARG A 426 5.74 -8.25 3.99
N LYS A 427 5.86 -7.31 3.06
CA LYS A 427 6.13 -5.91 3.38
C LYS A 427 5.06 -5.34 4.32
N TRP A 428 3.79 -5.66 4.10
CA TRP A 428 2.70 -5.26 4.98
C TRP A 428 2.74 -5.97 6.34
N ILE A 429 3.00 -7.28 6.39
CA ILE A 429 3.12 -8.02 7.65
C ILE A 429 4.26 -7.48 8.53
N GLU A 430 5.40 -7.16 7.90
CA GLU A 430 6.58 -6.58 8.55
C GLU A 430 6.41 -5.07 8.82
N GLU A 431 5.39 -4.43 8.23
CA GLU A 431 5.07 -3.03 8.49
C GLU A 431 4.54 -2.88 9.90
N LYS A 432 5.05 -1.86 10.59
CA LYS A 432 4.86 -1.78 12.03
C LYS A 432 3.47 -1.21 12.34
N ASN A 433 3.03 -0.15 11.65
CA ASN A 433 1.78 0.55 11.96
C ASN A 433 0.55 0.03 11.18
N LEU A 434 0.22 -1.25 11.34
CA LEU A 434 -0.94 -1.89 10.69
C LEU A 434 -2.30 -1.57 11.34
N SER A 435 -2.33 -0.97 12.53
CA SER A 435 -3.58 -0.74 13.28
C SER A 435 -4.37 0.47 12.79
N ALA A 436 -3.73 1.44 12.13
CA ALA A 436 -4.38 2.66 11.73
C ALA A 436 -5.24 2.45 10.46
N LEU A 437 -6.49 2.92 10.52
CA LEU A 437 -7.45 2.86 9.42
C LEU A 437 -7.39 4.15 8.60
N TRP A 438 -7.48 5.30 9.26
CA TRP A 438 -7.35 6.62 8.67
C TRP A 438 -7.07 7.68 9.76
N MET A 439 -6.69 8.90 9.34
CA MET A 439 -6.30 9.99 10.24
C MET A 439 -7.52 10.82 10.67
N GLY A 440 -7.93 10.73 11.93
CA GLY A 440 -8.93 11.61 12.53
C GLY A 440 -8.34 12.98 12.94
N LYS A 441 -9.15 13.81 13.63
CA LYS A 441 -8.78 15.19 13.99
C LYS A 441 -7.48 15.29 14.82
N THR A 442 -7.39 14.54 15.91
CA THR A 442 -6.29 14.60 16.90
C THR A 442 -5.58 13.25 17.09
N SER A 443 -6.06 12.20 16.41
CA SER A 443 -5.53 10.84 16.49
C SER A 443 -6.01 10.00 15.31
N PHE A 444 -5.33 8.89 15.01
CA PHE A 444 -5.82 7.93 14.02
C PHE A 444 -7.01 7.14 14.57
N GLN A 445 -8.01 6.91 13.73
CA GLN A 445 -8.96 5.84 13.97
C GLN A 445 -8.22 4.51 13.77
N ARG A 446 -8.18 3.68 14.81
CA ARG A 446 -7.41 2.44 14.84
C ARG A 446 -8.31 1.24 15.11
N LEU A 447 -7.87 0.09 14.63
CA LEU A 447 -8.31 -1.20 15.15
C LEU A 447 -7.80 -1.37 16.58
N SER A 448 -8.62 -1.97 17.44
CA SER A 448 -8.25 -2.29 18.82
C SER A 448 -7.07 -3.25 18.86
N SER A 449 -6.22 -3.14 19.88
CA SER A 449 -5.04 -3.99 20.03
C SER A 449 -5.36 -5.50 19.94
N PRO A 450 -6.42 -6.03 20.59
CA PRO A 450 -6.79 -7.43 20.44
C PRO A 450 -7.09 -7.84 18.98
N CYS A 451 -7.84 -6.99 18.25
CA CYS A 451 -8.24 -7.26 16.87
C CYS A 451 -7.02 -7.29 15.93
N ILE A 452 -6.17 -6.25 15.97
CA ILE A 452 -5.00 -6.19 15.09
C ILE A 452 -3.97 -7.28 15.41
N ASN A 453 -3.82 -7.67 16.68
CA ASN A 453 -2.90 -8.74 17.07
C ASN A 453 -3.33 -10.08 16.49
N LYS A 454 -4.63 -10.41 16.51
CA LYS A 454 -5.16 -11.64 15.89
C LYS A 454 -4.96 -11.64 14.37
N LEU A 455 -5.19 -10.50 13.70
CA LEU A 455 -4.94 -10.36 12.25
C LEU A 455 -3.46 -10.56 11.91
N LYS A 456 -2.55 -9.92 12.67
CA LYS A 456 -1.10 -10.08 12.51
C LYS A 456 -0.67 -11.53 12.74
N GLU A 457 -1.16 -12.16 13.80
CA GLU A 457 -0.87 -13.56 14.11
C GLU A 457 -1.32 -14.48 12.98
N LEU A 458 -2.55 -14.30 12.50
CA LEU A 458 -3.07 -15.05 11.36
C LEU A 458 -2.21 -14.83 10.10
N ALA A 459 -1.82 -13.60 9.81
CA ALA A 459 -1.02 -13.27 8.63
C ALA A 459 0.38 -13.90 8.67
N VAL A 460 1.04 -13.88 9.83
CA VAL A 460 2.34 -14.54 10.04
C VAL A 460 2.20 -16.04 9.86
N GLN A 461 1.24 -16.67 10.54
CA GLN A 461 1.01 -18.12 10.42
C GLN A 461 0.67 -18.52 8.96
N ASN A 462 -0.14 -17.72 8.26
CA ASN A 462 -0.47 -17.96 6.86
C ASN A 462 0.76 -17.86 5.96
N TYR A 463 1.58 -16.83 6.17
CA TYR A 463 2.80 -16.61 5.37
C TYR A 463 3.81 -17.74 5.56
N GLU A 464 4.09 -18.13 6.80
CA GLU A 464 5.01 -19.23 7.12
C GLU A 464 4.49 -20.57 6.59
N PHE A 465 3.17 -20.79 6.64
CA PHE A 465 2.55 -21.96 6.06
C PHE A 465 2.76 -22.00 4.53
N ARG A 466 2.53 -20.89 3.82
CA ARG A 466 2.84 -20.77 2.38
C ARG A 466 4.31 -21.02 2.09
N GLN A 467 5.22 -20.42 2.85
CA GLN A 467 6.66 -20.67 2.68
C GLN A 467 7.03 -22.15 2.85
N SER A 468 6.39 -22.85 3.79
CA SER A 468 6.62 -24.29 3.98
C SER A 468 6.20 -25.13 2.78
N ILE A 469 5.10 -24.74 2.12
CA ILE A 469 4.64 -25.35 0.86
C ILE A 469 5.62 -25.02 -0.25
N TYR A 470 6.05 -23.76 -0.35
CA TYR A 470 6.94 -23.30 -1.40
C TYR A 470 8.29 -24.01 -1.38
N ARG A 471 8.86 -24.24 -0.19
CA ARG A 471 10.09 -25.04 -0.05
C ARG A 471 9.89 -26.48 -0.53
N ARG A 472 8.78 -27.12 -0.15
CA ARG A 472 8.48 -28.50 -0.54
C ARG A 472 8.30 -28.66 -2.05
N GLU A 473 7.55 -27.76 -2.66
CA GLU A 473 7.31 -27.74 -4.10
C GLU A 473 8.60 -27.44 -4.87
N LEU A 474 9.42 -26.50 -4.38
CA LEU A 474 10.74 -26.23 -4.98
C LEU A 474 11.66 -27.45 -4.91
N ASP A 475 11.70 -28.16 -3.79
CA ASP A 475 12.47 -29.41 -3.64
C ASP A 475 11.98 -30.52 -4.59
N GLU A 476 10.67 -30.57 -4.84
CA GLU A 476 10.10 -31.47 -5.85
C GLU A 476 10.55 -31.07 -7.26
N LEU A 477 10.45 -29.79 -7.61
CA LEU A 477 10.85 -29.28 -8.92
C LEU A 477 12.34 -29.46 -9.19
N THR A 478 13.20 -29.21 -8.21
CA THR A 478 14.65 -29.45 -8.34
C THR A 478 14.95 -30.93 -8.59
N ARG A 479 14.27 -31.85 -7.90
CA ARG A 479 14.41 -33.29 -8.15
C ARG A 479 13.86 -33.70 -9.52
N TRP A 480 12.74 -33.13 -9.93
CA TRP A 480 12.13 -33.36 -11.24
C TRP A 480 13.06 -32.88 -12.37
N SER A 481 13.60 -31.67 -12.28
CA SER A 481 14.51 -31.08 -13.26
C SER A 481 15.78 -31.92 -13.42
N ARG A 482 16.37 -32.37 -12.30
CA ARG A 482 17.54 -33.28 -12.32
C ARG A 482 17.21 -34.65 -12.92
N ARG A 483 16.06 -35.24 -12.59
CA ARG A 483 15.65 -36.56 -13.10
C ARG A 483 15.63 -36.59 -14.63
N TRP A 484 15.19 -35.51 -15.25
CA TRP A 484 15.09 -35.39 -16.71
C TRP A 484 16.35 -34.81 -17.36
N GLY A 485 17.45 -34.66 -16.61
CA GLY A 485 18.72 -34.17 -17.13
C GLY A 485 18.75 -32.68 -17.47
N LEU A 486 17.68 -31.92 -17.17
CA LEU A 486 17.58 -30.50 -17.52
C LEU A 486 18.64 -29.65 -16.80
N THR A 487 19.07 -30.07 -15.60
CA THR A 487 20.14 -29.40 -14.84
C THR A 487 21.55 -29.63 -15.40
N ASP A 488 21.71 -30.64 -16.24
CA ASP A 488 23.00 -31.17 -16.68
C ASP A 488 23.34 -30.76 -18.12
N ILE A 489 22.44 -30.03 -18.78
CA ILE A 489 22.51 -29.59 -20.19
C ILE A 489 23.67 -28.61 -20.46
N GLY A 490 24.22 -27.93 -19.44
CA GLY A 490 25.53 -27.26 -19.52
C GLY A 490 25.58 -25.91 -20.26
N PHE A 491 24.74 -25.66 -21.27
CA PHE A 491 24.67 -24.38 -22.00
C PHE A 491 23.43 -23.52 -21.65
N GLY A 492 22.34 -24.15 -21.19
CA GLY A 492 21.11 -23.46 -20.81
C GLY A 492 21.13 -22.93 -19.37
N ARG A 493 20.38 -21.86 -19.13
CA ARG A 493 20.23 -21.27 -17.79
C ARG A 493 19.43 -22.20 -16.89
N GLU A 494 20.04 -22.71 -15.82
CA GLU A 494 19.35 -23.47 -14.77
C GLU A 494 18.57 -22.49 -13.87
N LYS A 495 17.32 -22.19 -14.27
CA LYS A 495 16.47 -21.17 -13.65
C LYS A 495 15.30 -21.78 -12.85
N THR A 496 15.41 -23.03 -12.39
CA THR A 496 14.35 -23.72 -11.63
C THR A 496 13.83 -22.88 -10.46
N GLY A 497 14.74 -22.33 -9.65
CA GLY A 497 14.37 -21.46 -8.52
C GLY A 497 13.68 -20.16 -8.94
N TYR A 498 14.08 -19.60 -10.09
CA TYR A 498 13.53 -18.35 -10.63
C TYR A 498 12.12 -18.58 -11.20
N CYS A 499 11.97 -19.62 -12.04
CA CYS A 499 10.68 -20.02 -12.61
C CYS A 499 9.66 -20.32 -11.52
N TYR A 500 10.06 -21.06 -10.49
CA TYR A 500 9.16 -21.38 -9.39
C TYR A 500 8.81 -20.15 -8.54
N PHE A 501 9.82 -19.34 -8.17
CA PHE A 501 9.60 -18.10 -7.42
C PHE A 501 8.60 -17.17 -8.13
N ALA A 502 8.72 -17.00 -9.44
CA ALA A 502 7.89 -16.09 -10.20
C ALA A 502 6.39 -16.41 -10.06
N ILE A 503 5.99 -17.68 -10.23
CA ILE A 503 4.59 -18.08 -10.05
C ILE A 503 4.18 -18.21 -8.58
N ALA A 504 5.09 -18.62 -7.70
CA ALA A 504 4.80 -18.73 -6.27
C ALA A 504 4.59 -17.36 -5.61
N ALA A 505 5.24 -16.30 -6.11
CA ALA A 505 5.18 -14.97 -5.51
C ALA A 505 4.10 -14.05 -6.11
N SER A 506 3.54 -14.32 -7.29
CA SER A 506 2.45 -13.54 -7.92
C SER A 506 1.05 -13.76 -7.30
N THR A 507 0.98 -14.30 -6.10
CA THR A 507 -0.12 -15.06 -5.46
C THR A 507 -1.56 -14.55 -5.66
N MET A 508 -2.30 -15.29 -6.49
CA MET A 508 -3.78 -15.40 -6.47
C MET A 508 -4.25 -16.87 -6.28
N LEU A 509 -3.31 -17.81 -6.11
CA LEU A 509 -3.58 -19.25 -6.08
C LEU A 509 -3.67 -19.80 -4.64
N PRO A 510 -4.54 -20.80 -4.39
CA PRO A 510 -4.65 -21.48 -3.10
C PRO A 510 -3.36 -22.17 -2.63
N HIS A 511 -3.32 -22.53 -1.35
CA HIS A 511 -2.19 -23.22 -0.72
C HIS A 511 -1.76 -24.51 -1.42
N ASP A 512 -2.68 -25.38 -1.83
CA ASP A 512 -2.36 -26.67 -2.46
C ASP A 512 -2.68 -26.62 -3.96
N SER A 513 -1.89 -25.86 -4.72
CA SER A 513 -2.21 -25.58 -6.13
C SER A 513 -1.23 -26.28 -7.07
N GLU A 514 -1.68 -27.37 -7.68
CA GLU A 514 -0.95 -28.09 -8.76
C GLU A 514 -0.56 -27.17 -9.92
N ILE A 515 -1.33 -26.10 -10.12
CA ILE A 515 -1.13 -25.06 -11.13
C ILE A 515 0.28 -24.47 -11.01
N ARG A 516 0.80 -24.25 -9.81
CA ARG A 516 2.17 -23.72 -9.63
C ARG A 516 3.23 -24.65 -10.19
N LEU A 517 3.10 -25.96 -9.94
CA LEU A 517 4.04 -26.95 -10.45
C LEU A 517 3.95 -27.09 -11.97
N ILE A 518 2.74 -27.07 -12.53
CA ILE A 518 2.53 -27.12 -13.99
C ILE A 518 3.19 -25.90 -14.65
N VAL A 519 2.90 -24.70 -14.17
CA VAL A 519 3.47 -23.45 -14.68
C VAL A 519 5.00 -23.47 -14.57
N ALA A 520 5.54 -23.85 -13.43
CA ALA A 520 6.99 -23.86 -13.21
C ALA A 520 7.70 -24.90 -14.09
N LYS A 521 7.17 -26.14 -14.20
CA LYS A 521 7.73 -27.18 -15.09
C LYS A 521 7.71 -26.73 -16.54
N SER A 522 6.60 -26.17 -17.02
CA SER A 522 6.51 -25.61 -18.37
C SER A 522 7.52 -24.48 -18.59
N ALA A 523 7.65 -23.54 -17.66
CA ALA A 523 8.59 -22.43 -17.76
C ALA A 523 10.07 -22.88 -17.78
N ILE A 524 10.41 -23.95 -17.04
CA ILE A 524 11.76 -24.55 -17.06
C ILE A 524 12.05 -25.14 -18.45
N ILE A 525 11.13 -25.93 -19.01
CA ILE A 525 11.32 -26.52 -20.35
C ILE A 525 11.39 -25.42 -21.40
N VAL A 526 10.52 -24.41 -21.32
CA VAL A 526 10.55 -23.22 -22.20
C VAL A 526 11.93 -22.59 -22.16
N THR A 527 12.47 -22.29 -20.97
CA THR A 527 13.77 -21.63 -20.82
C THR A 527 14.91 -22.45 -21.42
N VAL A 528 14.93 -23.75 -21.16
CA VAL A 528 15.99 -24.65 -21.66
C VAL A 528 15.90 -24.83 -23.18
N ALA A 529 14.68 -24.98 -23.71
CA ALA A 529 14.47 -25.13 -25.14
C ALA A 529 14.80 -23.82 -25.88
N ASP A 530 14.32 -22.68 -25.40
CA ASP A 530 14.64 -21.35 -25.93
C ASP A 530 16.17 -21.15 -26.02
N ASP A 531 16.90 -21.35 -24.91
CA ASP A 531 18.37 -21.26 -24.89
C ASP A 531 19.03 -22.23 -25.89
N PHE A 532 18.45 -23.42 -26.14
CA PHE A 532 18.96 -24.37 -27.13
C PHE A 532 18.78 -23.87 -28.56
N TYR A 533 17.62 -23.30 -28.90
CA TYR A 533 17.36 -22.72 -30.23
C TYR A 533 18.23 -21.49 -30.51
N ASP A 534 18.46 -20.71 -29.45
CA ASP A 534 19.11 -19.41 -29.53
C ASP A 534 20.64 -19.46 -29.50
N MET A 535 21.24 -20.36 -28.72
CA MET A 535 22.67 -20.29 -28.40
C MET A 535 23.47 -21.50 -28.88
N GLU A 536 22.93 -22.71 -28.77
CA GLU A 536 23.74 -23.94 -28.89
C GLU A 536 23.41 -24.77 -30.15
N GLY A 537 22.12 -24.96 -30.46
CA GLY A 537 21.69 -25.93 -31.45
C GLY A 537 22.14 -25.59 -32.87
N SER A 538 22.68 -26.59 -33.57
CA SER A 538 22.90 -26.51 -35.02
C SER A 538 21.56 -26.49 -35.76
N LEU A 539 21.52 -25.94 -36.98
CA LEU A 539 20.26 -25.89 -37.73
C LEU A 539 19.67 -27.29 -37.97
N ASP A 540 20.53 -28.31 -38.13
CA ASP A 540 20.10 -29.71 -38.26
C ASP A 540 19.49 -30.23 -36.95
N ASP A 541 20.12 -29.96 -35.79
CA ASP A 541 19.57 -30.34 -34.49
C ASP A 541 18.21 -29.68 -34.22
N LEU A 542 18.11 -28.39 -34.53
CA LEU A 542 16.86 -27.63 -34.36
C LEU A 542 15.77 -28.13 -35.31
N THR A 543 16.13 -28.49 -36.55
CA THR A 543 15.19 -29.11 -37.50
C THR A 543 14.69 -30.46 -36.98
N ASN A 544 15.62 -31.33 -36.57
CA ASN A 544 15.30 -32.66 -36.04
C ASN A 544 14.40 -32.59 -34.81
N LEU A 545 14.67 -31.68 -33.88
CA LEU A 545 13.86 -31.47 -32.67
C LEU A 545 12.47 -30.92 -33.00
N THR A 546 12.37 -29.91 -33.87
CA THR A 546 11.09 -29.33 -34.30
C THR A 546 10.23 -30.37 -35.01
N ASP A 547 10.84 -31.20 -35.87
CA ASP A 547 10.16 -32.29 -36.56
C ASP A 547 9.71 -33.37 -35.59
N ALA A 548 10.53 -33.71 -34.58
CA ALA A 548 10.20 -34.69 -33.55
C ALA A 548 9.00 -34.24 -32.71
N VAL A 549 8.97 -32.99 -32.27
CA VAL A 549 7.81 -32.39 -31.58
C VAL A 549 6.58 -32.37 -32.50
N SER A 550 6.76 -32.10 -33.79
CA SER A 550 5.65 -32.04 -34.75
C SER A 550 4.99 -33.40 -35.02
N ARG A 551 5.77 -34.48 -35.09
CA ARG A 551 5.28 -35.86 -35.26
C ARG A 551 4.98 -36.57 -33.94
N TRP A 552 5.41 -35.98 -32.82
CA TRP A 552 5.39 -36.54 -31.48
C TRP A 552 6.13 -37.89 -31.35
N ASP A 553 7.36 -37.96 -31.87
CA ASP A 553 8.22 -39.15 -31.80
C ASP A 553 9.70 -38.77 -31.71
N CYS A 554 10.39 -39.27 -30.69
CA CYS A 554 11.80 -39.00 -30.41
C CYS A 554 12.79 -39.79 -31.29
N SER A 555 12.33 -40.68 -32.16
CA SER A 555 13.18 -41.50 -33.02
C SER A 555 14.13 -40.63 -33.84
N GLY A 556 15.44 -40.89 -33.77
CA GLY A 556 16.47 -40.12 -34.46
C GLY A 556 16.97 -38.86 -33.72
N LEU A 557 16.43 -38.53 -32.55
CA LEU A 557 17.01 -37.49 -31.68
C LEU A 557 18.18 -38.03 -30.87
N GLU A 558 19.22 -37.21 -30.74
CA GLU A 558 20.37 -37.44 -29.88
C GLU A 558 20.66 -36.21 -28.99
N GLY A 559 21.58 -36.36 -28.04
CA GLY A 559 22.08 -35.29 -27.19
C GLY A 559 20.99 -34.47 -26.48
N TYR A 560 21.11 -33.15 -26.56
CA TYR A 560 20.26 -32.21 -25.84
C TYR A 560 18.82 -32.19 -26.37
N GLY A 561 18.63 -32.31 -27.69
CA GLY A 561 17.29 -32.35 -28.28
C GLY A 561 16.46 -33.53 -27.77
N LYS A 562 17.08 -34.71 -27.62
CA LYS A 562 16.42 -35.87 -27.00
C LYS A 562 16.04 -35.61 -25.54
N THR A 563 16.94 -34.98 -24.79
CA THR A 563 16.71 -34.65 -23.37
C THR A 563 15.51 -33.72 -23.20
N ILE A 564 15.45 -32.65 -24.01
CA ILE A 564 14.33 -31.70 -24.03
C ILE A 564 13.02 -32.40 -24.40
N PHE A 565 13.02 -33.20 -25.47
CA PHE A 565 11.81 -33.90 -25.94
C PHE A 565 11.26 -34.86 -24.87
N VAL A 566 12.12 -35.67 -24.25
CA VAL A 566 11.67 -36.66 -23.24
C VAL A 566 11.14 -35.97 -21.98
N ALA A 567 11.76 -34.88 -21.55
CA ALA A 567 11.24 -34.07 -20.44
C ALA A 567 9.86 -33.47 -20.76
N LEU A 568 9.70 -32.94 -21.97
CA LEU A 568 8.43 -32.40 -22.47
C LEU A 568 7.35 -33.48 -22.55
N GLU A 569 7.66 -34.63 -23.14
CA GLU A 569 6.74 -35.75 -23.25
C GLU A 569 6.27 -36.22 -21.87
N SER A 570 7.19 -36.35 -20.92
CA SER A 570 6.81 -36.70 -19.54
C SER A 570 5.90 -35.65 -18.91
N LEU A 571 6.16 -34.36 -19.12
CA LEU A 571 5.31 -33.30 -18.59
C LEU A 571 3.90 -33.36 -19.19
N LEU A 572 3.78 -33.52 -20.50
CA LEU A 572 2.46 -33.54 -21.16
C LEU A 572 1.66 -34.77 -20.73
N ASN A 573 2.30 -35.93 -20.62
CA ASN A 573 1.65 -37.13 -20.12
C ASN A 573 1.18 -36.96 -18.67
N GLU A 574 1.96 -36.29 -17.81
CA GLU A 574 1.55 -35.96 -16.44
C GLU A 574 0.32 -35.04 -16.42
N ILE A 575 0.34 -33.96 -17.21
CA ILE A 575 -0.77 -32.99 -17.28
C ILE A 575 -2.03 -33.64 -17.85
N ALA A 576 -1.92 -34.33 -18.99
CA ALA A 576 -3.06 -34.96 -19.64
C ALA A 576 -3.65 -36.08 -18.80
N GLY A 577 -2.81 -36.93 -18.19
CA GLY A 577 -3.24 -37.99 -17.27
C GLY A 577 -4.02 -37.43 -16.09
N LYS A 578 -3.49 -36.39 -15.42
CA LYS A 578 -4.19 -35.74 -14.30
C LYS A 578 -5.51 -35.09 -14.73
N CYS A 579 -5.55 -34.44 -15.90
CA CYS A 579 -6.78 -33.83 -16.41
C CYS A 579 -7.85 -34.89 -16.69
N LEU A 580 -7.44 -36.01 -17.31
CA LEU A 580 -8.31 -37.14 -17.57
C LEU A 580 -8.83 -37.77 -16.26
N GLU A 581 -7.97 -37.96 -15.26
CA GLU A 581 -8.36 -38.50 -13.96
C GLU A 581 -9.32 -37.58 -13.19
N GLN A 582 -9.04 -36.27 -13.15
CA GLN A 582 -9.81 -35.32 -12.36
C GLN A 582 -11.12 -34.88 -13.05
N LYS A 583 -11.14 -34.87 -14.39
CA LYS A 583 -12.21 -34.21 -15.18
C LYS A 583 -12.83 -35.09 -16.26
N GLY A 584 -12.23 -36.25 -16.56
CA GLY A 584 -12.67 -37.13 -17.64
C GLY A 584 -12.42 -36.55 -19.04
N ILE A 585 -11.55 -35.54 -19.17
CA ILE A 585 -11.24 -34.88 -20.44
C ILE A 585 -9.79 -35.17 -20.80
N ASP A 586 -9.59 -35.79 -21.97
CA ASP A 586 -8.26 -35.93 -22.56
C ASP A 586 -7.90 -34.64 -23.33
N ILE A 587 -6.80 -34.01 -22.92
CA ILE A 587 -6.26 -32.79 -23.54
C ILE A 587 -4.91 -33.04 -24.22
N THR A 588 -4.49 -34.29 -24.40
CA THR A 588 -3.17 -34.67 -24.94
C THR A 588 -2.88 -33.95 -26.26
N GLU A 589 -3.79 -34.04 -27.22
CA GLU A 589 -3.60 -33.41 -28.54
C GLU A 589 -3.57 -31.88 -28.47
N ASN A 590 -4.37 -31.27 -27.58
CA ASN A 590 -4.32 -29.82 -27.36
C ASN A 590 -2.95 -29.38 -26.83
N LEU A 591 -2.40 -30.13 -25.86
CA LEU A 591 -1.08 -29.83 -25.31
C LEU A 591 0.02 -30.00 -26.38
N ARG A 592 -0.01 -31.11 -27.14
CA ARG A 592 0.94 -31.35 -28.24
C ARG A 592 0.90 -30.23 -29.26
N HIS A 593 -0.29 -29.76 -29.62
CA HIS A 593 -0.48 -28.68 -30.58
C HIS A 593 0.15 -27.35 -30.11
N ILE A 594 -0.11 -26.94 -28.86
CA ILE A 594 0.44 -25.69 -28.29
C ILE A 594 1.98 -25.74 -28.30
N TRP A 595 2.57 -26.85 -27.85
CA TRP A 595 4.02 -26.99 -27.82
C TRP A 595 4.63 -27.06 -29.22
N LYS A 596 3.96 -27.71 -30.17
CA LYS A 596 4.35 -27.70 -31.59
C LYS A 596 4.42 -26.28 -32.15
N GLU A 597 3.43 -25.46 -31.86
CA GLU A 597 3.42 -24.05 -32.31
C GLU A 597 4.61 -23.27 -31.74
N THR A 598 4.89 -23.46 -30.44
CA THR A 598 6.01 -22.81 -29.75
C THR A 598 7.36 -23.20 -30.35
N PHE A 599 7.63 -24.49 -30.50
CA PHE A 599 8.88 -24.98 -31.11
C PHE A 599 9.03 -24.52 -32.57
N ALA A 600 7.94 -24.46 -33.34
CA ALA A 600 7.96 -23.94 -34.70
C ALA A 600 8.30 -22.44 -34.76
N SER A 601 7.85 -21.64 -33.79
CA SER A 601 8.21 -20.23 -33.68
C SER A 601 9.68 -20.01 -33.36
N TRP A 602 10.26 -20.74 -32.39
CA TRP A 602 11.70 -20.69 -32.10
C TRP A 602 12.54 -21.13 -33.29
N TYR A 603 12.12 -22.17 -34.01
CA TYR A 603 12.80 -22.58 -35.24
C TYR A 603 12.78 -21.49 -36.32
N THR A 604 11.69 -20.73 -36.40
CA THR A 604 11.55 -19.61 -37.34
C THR A 604 12.49 -18.46 -36.96
N GLU A 605 12.54 -18.06 -35.69
CA GLU A 605 13.48 -17.04 -35.19
C GLU A 605 14.95 -17.46 -35.38
N ALA A 606 15.25 -18.73 -35.11
CA ALA A 606 16.55 -19.33 -35.36
C ALA A 606 16.98 -19.23 -36.84
N LYS A 607 16.06 -19.41 -37.79
CA LYS A 607 16.33 -19.20 -39.22
C LYS A 607 16.55 -17.74 -39.58
N TRP A 608 15.74 -16.84 -39.04
CA TRP A 608 15.91 -15.41 -39.27
C TRP A 608 17.25 -14.89 -38.76
N SER A 609 17.72 -15.41 -37.62
CA SER A 609 19.00 -15.01 -37.02
C SER A 609 20.21 -15.55 -37.81
N ARG A 610 20.04 -16.67 -38.52
CA ARG A 610 21.08 -17.30 -39.35
C ARG A 610 20.98 -16.95 -40.85
N SER A 611 20.11 -16.01 -41.22
CA SER A 611 19.93 -15.57 -42.60
C SER A 611 19.85 -14.04 -42.70
N ASP A 612 20.01 -13.52 -43.92
CA ASP A 612 19.82 -12.09 -44.20
C ASP A 612 18.34 -11.69 -44.27
N PHE A 613 17.42 -12.62 -44.01
CA PHE A 613 15.99 -12.33 -44.00
C PHE A 613 15.64 -11.39 -42.86
N ILE A 614 14.88 -10.33 -43.17
CA ILE A 614 14.41 -9.37 -42.18
C ILE A 614 12.88 -9.38 -42.25
N PRO A 615 12.19 -9.91 -41.22
CA PRO A 615 10.73 -9.94 -41.21
C PRO A 615 10.17 -8.52 -41.17
N SER A 616 8.95 -8.36 -41.70
CA SER A 616 8.14 -7.18 -41.37
C SER A 616 7.77 -7.16 -39.88
N LYS A 617 7.39 -6.00 -39.34
CA LYS A 617 6.89 -5.91 -37.95
C LYS A 617 5.71 -6.85 -37.67
N GLU A 618 4.81 -7.04 -38.63
CA GLU A 618 3.67 -7.94 -38.49
C GLU A 618 4.10 -9.42 -38.44
N GLU A 619 4.98 -9.85 -39.35
CA GLU A 619 5.53 -11.21 -39.35
C GLU A 619 6.33 -11.51 -38.09
N TYR A 620 7.13 -10.53 -37.63
CA TYR A 620 7.88 -10.62 -36.38
C TYR A 620 6.93 -10.80 -35.20
N LEU A 621 5.93 -9.93 -35.03
CA LEU A 621 5.01 -10.02 -33.90
C LEU A 621 4.20 -11.32 -33.91
N LYS A 622 3.74 -11.77 -35.09
CA LYS A 622 3.01 -13.03 -35.21
C LYS A 622 3.83 -14.22 -34.71
N THR A 623 5.14 -14.23 -34.94
CA THR A 623 6.04 -15.29 -34.48
C THR A 623 6.44 -15.07 -33.01
N GLY A 624 6.80 -13.84 -32.66
CA GLY A 624 7.25 -13.40 -31.34
C GLY A 624 6.21 -13.59 -30.23
N MET A 625 4.93 -13.40 -30.56
CA MET A 625 3.81 -13.66 -29.66
C MET A 625 3.74 -15.14 -29.24
N THR A 626 4.11 -16.06 -30.13
CA THR A 626 4.13 -17.48 -29.83
C THR A 626 5.46 -17.88 -29.15
N SER A 627 6.61 -17.35 -29.62
CA SER A 627 7.94 -17.73 -29.11
C SER A 627 8.17 -17.33 -27.65
N ILE A 628 7.56 -16.24 -27.18
CA ILE A 628 7.60 -15.85 -25.76
C ILE A 628 6.91 -16.87 -24.83
N ALA A 629 6.14 -17.82 -25.39
CA ALA A 629 5.58 -19.01 -24.75
C ALA A 629 4.67 -18.78 -23.52
N THR A 630 4.17 -17.56 -23.31
CA THR A 630 3.29 -17.25 -22.17
C THR A 630 1.99 -18.05 -22.20
N HIS A 631 1.39 -18.24 -23.38
CA HIS A 631 0.19 -19.06 -23.58
C HIS A 631 0.47 -20.56 -23.30
N THR A 632 1.63 -21.05 -23.73
CA THR A 632 2.12 -22.43 -23.50
C THR A 632 2.25 -22.76 -22.02
N ILE A 633 2.62 -21.77 -21.22
CA ILE A 633 2.75 -21.92 -19.78
C ILE A 633 1.39 -21.79 -19.07
N SER A 634 0.59 -20.79 -19.45
CA SER A 634 -0.60 -20.38 -18.69
C SER A 634 -1.87 -21.17 -19.01
N LEU A 635 -2.15 -21.50 -20.27
CA LEU A 635 -3.42 -22.13 -20.66
C LEU A 635 -3.56 -23.57 -20.15
N PRO A 636 -2.55 -24.46 -20.25
CA PRO A 636 -2.63 -25.80 -19.69
C PRO A 636 -2.92 -25.78 -18.18
N ALA A 637 -2.30 -24.83 -17.47
CA ALA A 637 -2.51 -24.68 -16.03
C ALA A 637 -3.92 -24.17 -15.71
N ALA A 638 -4.51 -23.33 -16.59
CA ALA A 638 -5.88 -22.85 -16.45
C ALA A 638 -6.94 -23.97 -16.53
N CYS A 639 -6.61 -25.10 -17.18
CA CYS A 639 -7.47 -26.28 -17.17
C CYS A 639 -7.65 -26.89 -15.78
N PHE A 640 -6.82 -26.56 -14.78
CA PHE A 640 -6.91 -27.06 -13.40
C PHE A 640 -7.60 -26.10 -12.43
N LEU A 641 -8.03 -24.92 -12.90
CA LEU A 641 -8.79 -23.97 -12.09
C LEU A 641 -10.23 -24.46 -11.85
N ASN A 642 -10.91 -23.81 -10.90
CA ASN A 642 -12.32 -24.02 -10.64
C ASN A 642 -13.07 -22.67 -10.62
N PRO A 643 -13.92 -22.35 -11.62
CA PRO A 643 -14.21 -23.14 -12.82
C PRO A 643 -13.01 -23.23 -13.79
N SER A 644 -12.88 -24.34 -14.50
CA SER A 644 -11.76 -24.60 -15.42
C SER A 644 -11.92 -23.99 -16.79
N LEU A 645 -10.80 -23.75 -17.46
CA LEU A 645 -10.77 -23.42 -18.88
C LEU A 645 -11.23 -24.63 -19.72
N GLN A 646 -12.08 -24.37 -20.71
CA GLN A 646 -12.53 -25.38 -21.68
C GLN A 646 -11.39 -25.74 -22.64
N SER A 647 -11.31 -27.01 -23.07
CA SER A 647 -10.18 -27.53 -23.85
C SER A 647 -10.10 -26.96 -25.27
N ASP A 648 -11.21 -26.54 -25.87
CA ASP A 648 -11.24 -25.88 -27.18
C ASP A 648 -10.49 -24.53 -27.18
N LYS A 649 -10.47 -23.83 -26.03
CA LYS A 649 -9.75 -22.56 -25.81
C LYS A 649 -8.22 -22.74 -25.76
N LEU A 650 -7.71 -23.98 -25.80
CA LEU A 650 -6.29 -24.30 -25.98
C LEU A 650 -5.85 -24.20 -27.45
N SER A 651 -6.78 -24.07 -28.40
CA SER A 651 -6.46 -23.95 -29.83
C SER A 651 -6.15 -22.50 -30.22
N PRO A 652 -5.19 -22.24 -31.12
CA PRO A 652 -4.87 -20.89 -31.59
C PRO A 652 -6.04 -20.17 -32.25
N THR A 653 -6.94 -20.92 -32.89
CA THR A 653 -8.17 -20.38 -33.49
C THR A 653 -9.15 -19.83 -32.45
N HIS A 654 -9.01 -20.21 -31.19
CA HIS A 654 -9.91 -19.86 -30.09
C HIS A 654 -9.23 -19.04 -28.98
N TYR A 655 -7.95 -18.64 -29.16
CA TYR A 655 -7.27 -17.76 -28.21
C TYR A 655 -8.06 -16.47 -28.02
N GLN A 656 -8.40 -16.23 -26.75
CA GLN A 656 -9.17 -15.08 -26.31
C GLN A 656 -8.29 -13.82 -26.35
N THR A 657 -8.91 -12.64 -26.41
CA THR A 657 -8.19 -11.36 -26.46
C THR A 657 -7.21 -11.21 -25.30
N ILE A 658 -7.62 -11.57 -24.07
CA ILE A 658 -6.73 -11.56 -22.89
C ILE A 658 -5.49 -12.44 -23.06
N THR A 659 -5.61 -13.59 -23.74
CA THR A 659 -4.49 -14.49 -24.03
C THR A 659 -3.57 -13.89 -25.08
N LYS A 660 -4.11 -13.28 -26.14
CA LYS A 660 -3.33 -12.58 -27.17
C LYS A 660 -2.58 -11.39 -26.58
N LEU A 661 -3.21 -10.64 -25.68
CA LEU A 661 -2.56 -9.56 -24.93
C LEU A 661 -1.45 -10.10 -24.01
N LEU A 662 -1.68 -11.25 -23.34
CA LEU A 662 -0.65 -11.95 -22.55
C LEU A 662 0.50 -12.50 -23.42
N MET A 663 0.32 -12.63 -24.73
CA MET A 663 1.39 -13.02 -25.65
C MET A 663 2.18 -11.80 -26.11
N ILE A 664 1.51 -10.75 -26.59
CA ILE A 664 2.18 -9.59 -27.18
C ILE A 664 2.87 -8.69 -26.14
N ILE A 665 2.26 -8.47 -24.98
CA ILE A 665 2.80 -7.55 -23.97
C ILE A 665 4.15 -8.06 -23.45
N PRO A 666 4.28 -9.33 -22.99
CA PRO A 666 5.57 -9.92 -22.62
C PRO A 666 6.64 -9.88 -23.71
N ARG A 667 6.27 -10.11 -24.97
CA ARG A 667 7.21 -10.06 -26.10
C ARG A 667 7.80 -8.66 -26.24
N LEU A 668 6.95 -7.63 -26.27
CA LEU A 668 7.38 -6.24 -26.38
C LEU A 668 8.16 -5.76 -25.14
N LEU A 669 7.76 -6.19 -23.94
CA LEU A 669 8.51 -5.92 -22.71
C LEU A 669 9.94 -6.46 -22.81
N ASN A 670 10.09 -7.73 -23.21
CA ASN A 670 11.41 -8.33 -23.41
C ASN A 670 12.22 -7.52 -24.44
N ASP A 671 11.62 -7.21 -25.59
CA ASP A 671 12.31 -6.52 -26.68
C ASP A 671 12.89 -5.17 -26.25
N THR A 672 12.16 -4.41 -25.44
CA THR A 672 12.62 -3.12 -24.91
C THR A 672 13.82 -3.23 -23.96
N GLN A 673 14.10 -4.42 -23.42
CA GLN A 673 15.19 -4.66 -22.47
C GLN A 673 16.31 -5.52 -23.05
N SER A 674 16.08 -6.24 -24.15
CA SER A 674 17.04 -7.18 -24.76
C SER A 674 17.67 -6.67 -26.05
N TYR A 675 17.17 -5.58 -26.66
CA TYR A 675 17.56 -5.17 -28.01
C TYR A 675 19.07 -4.98 -28.23
N GLU A 676 19.81 -4.50 -27.21
CA GLU A 676 21.28 -4.29 -27.34
C GLU A 676 22.01 -5.63 -27.51
N LYS A 677 21.72 -6.57 -26.61
CA LYS A 677 22.28 -7.93 -26.66
C LYS A 677 21.87 -8.63 -27.95
N GLU A 678 20.59 -8.53 -28.32
CA GLU A 678 20.08 -9.16 -29.53
C GLU A 678 20.68 -8.56 -30.81
N GLN A 679 20.99 -7.27 -30.83
CA GLN A 679 21.72 -6.63 -31.92
C GLN A 679 23.13 -7.20 -32.06
N GLU A 680 23.85 -7.42 -30.95
CA GLU A 680 25.18 -8.04 -30.94
C GLU A 680 25.13 -9.49 -31.43
N ASP A 681 24.08 -10.22 -31.05
CA ASP A 681 23.85 -11.60 -31.46
C ASP A 681 23.29 -11.75 -32.90
N GLY A 682 23.00 -10.63 -33.59
CA GLY A 682 22.42 -10.61 -34.94
C GLY A 682 20.94 -11.03 -35.01
N LYS A 683 20.27 -11.10 -33.86
CA LYS A 683 18.87 -11.46 -33.72
C LYS A 683 17.94 -10.32 -34.14
N LYS A 684 16.71 -10.68 -34.49
CA LYS A 684 15.67 -9.69 -34.82
C LYS A 684 14.96 -9.29 -33.53
N ASN A 685 14.67 -8.00 -33.41
CA ASN A 685 14.03 -7.41 -32.24
C ASN A 685 13.08 -6.30 -32.70
N PHE A 686 11.94 -6.13 -32.04
CA PHE A 686 10.95 -5.13 -32.47
C PHE A 686 11.46 -3.69 -32.42
N VAL A 687 12.28 -3.31 -31.43
CA VAL A 687 12.92 -1.99 -31.34
C VAL A 687 13.78 -1.75 -32.57
N LEU A 688 14.62 -2.73 -32.95
CA LEU A 688 15.52 -2.63 -34.11
C LEU A 688 14.75 -2.56 -35.43
N LEU A 689 13.66 -3.33 -35.56
CA LEU A 689 12.78 -3.28 -36.73
C LEU A 689 12.07 -1.93 -36.84
N HIS A 690 11.58 -1.39 -35.72
CA HIS A 690 10.97 -0.06 -35.66
C HIS A 690 11.95 1.03 -36.10
N MET A 691 13.17 1.03 -35.57
CA MET A 691 14.23 1.97 -35.96
C MET A 691 14.53 1.90 -37.46
N LYS A 692 14.59 0.69 -38.02
CA LYS A 692 14.87 0.48 -39.44
C LYS A 692 13.77 1.06 -40.35
N GLU A 693 12.51 0.90 -39.97
CA GLU A 693 11.37 1.44 -40.71
C GLU A 693 11.18 2.95 -40.49
N ASN A 694 11.75 3.51 -39.43
CA ASN A 694 11.69 4.92 -39.09
C ASN A 694 13.10 5.52 -38.95
N PRO A 695 13.82 5.78 -40.06
CA PRO A 695 15.23 6.21 -40.02
C PRO A 695 15.51 7.54 -39.31
N GLN A 696 14.46 8.30 -38.98
CA GLN A 696 14.55 9.55 -38.22
C GLN A 696 14.48 9.34 -36.72
N ALA A 697 14.02 8.16 -36.26
CA ALA A 697 13.90 7.84 -34.86
C ALA A 697 15.18 7.19 -34.33
N ASP A 698 15.68 7.66 -33.20
CA ASP A 698 16.75 6.96 -32.49
C ASP A 698 16.22 5.78 -31.64
N THR A 699 17.13 5.13 -30.92
CA THR A 699 16.80 4.00 -30.05
C THR A 699 15.89 4.42 -28.90
N GLU A 700 16.14 5.56 -28.27
CA GLU A 700 15.35 6.04 -27.13
C GLU A 700 13.93 6.39 -27.58
N GLU A 701 13.79 7.05 -28.74
CA GLU A 701 12.50 7.36 -29.36
C GLU A 701 11.73 6.10 -29.76
N SER A 702 12.41 5.08 -30.29
CA SER A 702 11.79 3.80 -30.63
C SER A 702 11.34 3.01 -29.40
N VAL A 703 12.15 2.98 -28.34
CA VAL A 703 11.77 2.38 -27.05
C VAL A 703 10.59 3.15 -26.44
N ALA A 704 10.60 4.48 -26.48
CA ALA A 704 9.50 5.30 -25.98
C ALA A 704 8.18 5.04 -26.74
N HIS A 705 8.24 4.91 -28.06
CA HIS A 705 7.08 4.54 -28.88
C HIS A 705 6.50 3.18 -28.46
N ILE A 706 7.35 2.18 -28.26
CA ILE A 706 6.92 0.84 -27.83
C ILE A 706 6.36 0.88 -26.40
N ARG A 707 6.91 1.71 -25.51
CA ARG A 707 6.37 1.91 -24.16
C ARG A 707 4.96 2.52 -24.18
N ASP A 708 4.69 3.49 -25.06
CA ASP A 708 3.34 4.03 -25.27
C ASP A 708 2.36 2.97 -25.79
N MET A 709 2.79 2.13 -26.74
CA MET A 709 2.00 0.98 -27.19
C MET A 709 1.71 0.01 -26.04
N LEU A 710 2.72 -0.32 -25.24
CA LEU A 710 2.62 -1.20 -24.09
C LEU A 710 1.64 -0.67 -23.05
N ASP A 711 1.64 0.62 -22.76
CA ASP A 711 0.74 1.22 -21.77
C ASP A 711 -0.73 1.11 -22.19
N LYS A 712 -1.04 1.35 -23.48
CA LYS A 712 -2.38 1.14 -24.05
C LYS A 712 -2.81 -0.33 -23.98
N MET A 713 -1.93 -1.25 -24.39
CA MET A 713 -2.22 -2.69 -24.32
C MET A 713 -2.41 -3.19 -22.89
N LYS A 714 -1.68 -2.63 -21.91
CA LYS A 714 -1.87 -2.95 -20.49
C LYS A 714 -3.23 -2.48 -19.97
N GLN A 715 -3.68 -1.29 -20.34
CA GLN A 715 -5.03 -0.81 -19.98
C GLN A 715 -6.11 -1.76 -20.53
N GLU A 716 -6.02 -2.14 -21.80
CA GLU A 716 -6.93 -3.11 -22.44
C GLU A 716 -6.86 -4.48 -21.75
N PHE A 717 -5.65 -4.94 -21.41
CA PHE A 717 -5.47 -6.19 -20.67
C PHE A 717 -6.14 -6.15 -19.31
N LEU A 718 -6.01 -5.04 -18.57
CA LEU A 718 -6.63 -4.88 -17.25
C LEU A 718 -8.15 -4.87 -17.34
N GLU A 719 -8.73 -4.23 -18.35
CA GLU A 719 -10.17 -4.26 -18.59
C GLU A 719 -10.66 -5.69 -18.78
N HIS A 720 -10.02 -6.44 -19.68
CA HIS A 720 -10.34 -7.84 -19.90
C HIS A 720 -10.08 -8.71 -18.67
N ALA A 721 -9.03 -8.45 -17.87
CA ALA A 721 -8.68 -9.27 -16.72
C ALA A 721 -9.64 -9.06 -15.54
N LEU A 722 -10.07 -7.82 -15.32
CA LEU A 722 -10.83 -7.42 -14.14
C LEU A 722 -12.34 -7.51 -14.39
N MET A 723 -12.84 -7.07 -15.54
CA MET A 723 -14.29 -6.96 -15.79
C MET A 723 -14.94 -8.28 -16.17
N ASP A 724 -16.16 -8.50 -15.65
CA ASP A 724 -17.01 -9.59 -16.08
C ASP A 724 -17.63 -9.31 -17.46
N GLY A 725 -17.82 -10.34 -18.28
CA GLY A 725 -18.47 -10.24 -19.59
C GLY A 725 -17.58 -9.85 -20.77
N PHE A 726 -16.32 -9.43 -20.53
CA PHE A 726 -15.35 -9.08 -21.58
C PHE A 726 -14.55 -10.26 -22.14
N SER A 727 -14.66 -11.44 -21.51
CA SER A 727 -13.99 -12.66 -21.94
C SER A 727 -14.83 -13.88 -21.61
N ASP A 728 -14.79 -14.88 -22.49
CA ASP A 728 -15.41 -16.19 -22.27
C ASP A 728 -14.72 -17.03 -21.17
N VAL A 729 -13.65 -16.51 -20.54
CA VAL A 729 -12.88 -17.24 -19.52
C VAL A 729 -13.30 -16.87 -18.10
N SER A 730 -13.28 -17.85 -17.21
CA SER A 730 -13.67 -17.69 -15.81
C SER A 730 -12.77 -16.70 -15.05
N ARG A 731 -13.29 -16.06 -14.01
CA ARG A 731 -12.52 -15.12 -13.15
C ARG A 731 -11.19 -15.71 -12.64
N PRO A 732 -11.13 -16.97 -12.15
CA PRO A 732 -9.85 -17.59 -11.80
C PRO A 732 -8.87 -17.66 -12.98
N CYS A 733 -9.35 -17.92 -14.21
CA CYS A 733 -8.50 -17.95 -15.40
C CYS A 733 -7.93 -16.57 -15.71
N ARG A 734 -8.75 -15.52 -15.59
CA ARG A 734 -8.31 -14.12 -15.79
C ARG A 734 -7.29 -13.69 -14.74
N GLN A 735 -7.49 -14.10 -13.48
CA GLN A 735 -6.52 -13.87 -12.40
C GLN A 735 -5.18 -14.60 -12.64
N LEU A 736 -5.21 -15.81 -13.20
CA LEU A 736 -3.98 -16.50 -13.61
C LEU A 736 -3.26 -15.74 -14.74
N HIS A 737 -3.99 -15.25 -15.75
CA HIS A 737 -3.41 -14.41 -16.81
C HIS A 737 -2.77 -13.15 -16.23
N LEU A 738 -3.47 -12.44 -15.32
CA LEU A 738 -2.93 -11.27 -14.63
C LEU A 738 -1.68 -11.61 -13.83
N SER A 739 -1.68 -12.74 -13.11
CA SER A 739 -0.53 -13.23 -12.35
C SER A 739 0.68 -13.49 -13.26
N CYS A 740 0.45 -14.08 -14.44
CA CYS A 740 1.48 -14.27 -15.46
C CYS A 740 1.98 -12.93 -16.00
N LEU A 741 1.10 -11.98 -16.33
CA LEU A 741 1.55 -10.67 -16.81
C LEU A 741 2.40 -9.94 -15.77
N LYS A 742 1.99 -9.96 -14.49
CA LYS A 742 2.76 -9.35 -13.39
C LYS A 742 4.17 -9.91 -13.27
N VAL A 743 4.36 -11.21 -13.54
CA VAL A 743 5.69 -11.83 -13.58
C VAL A 743 6.55 -11.23 -14.69
N PHE A 744 6.04 -11.11 -15.91
CA PHE A 744 6.79 -10.55 -17.02
C PHE A 744 7.06 -9.05 -16.85
N GLN A 745 6.11 -8.30 -16.27
CA GLN A 745 6.33 -6.92 -15.85
C GLN A 745 7.49 -6.84 -14.84
N MET A 746 7.46 -7.67 -13.81
CA MET A 746 8.54 -7.73 -12.82
C MET A 746 9.91 -8.08 -13.45
N PHE A 747 9.94 -8.97 -14.44
CA PHE A 747 11.18 -9.33 -15.13
C PHE A 747 11.77 -8.21 -15.99
N PHE A 748 10.94 -7.33 -16.56
CA PHE A 748 11.33 -6.43 -17.65
C PHE A 748 10.98 -4.94 -17.42
N ASP A 749 10.52 -4.54 -16.24
CA ASP A 749 10.11 -3.16 -15.93
C ASP A 749 11.23 -2.14 -16.12
N SER A 750 12.40 -2.40 -15.53
CA SER A 750 13.54 -1.45 -15.51
C SER A 750 14.83 -2.02 -16.08
N SER A 751 14.91 -3.34 -16.22
CA SER A 751 16.06 -4.10 -16.73
C SER A 751 15.59 -5.51 -17.03
N ASN A 752 16.40 -6.31 -17.73
CA ASN A 752 16.16 -7.75 -17.88
C ASN A 752 16.65 -8.52 -16.64
N ARG A 753 15.83 -8.55 -15.59
CA ARG A 753 16.16 -9.23 -14.32
C ARG A 753 16.25 -10.76 -14.47
N TYR A 754 15.61 -11.32 -15.51
CA TYR A 754 15.58 -12.76 -15.73
C TYR A 754 16.93 -13.32 -16.19
N ASP A 755 17.62 -12.58 -17.07
CA ASP A 755 18.98 -12.88 -17.52
C ASP A 755 20.00 -12.77 -16.37
N SER A 756 19.75 -11.91 -15.39
CA SER A 756 20.62 -11.72 -14.23
C SER A 756 20.64 -12.92 -13.27
N ASN A 757 21.83 -13.35 -12.88
CA ASN A 757 22.02 -14.45 -11.91
C ASN A 757 21.93 -14.01 -10.45
N THR A 758 21.76 -12.71 -10.18
CA THR A 758 21.81 -12.16 -8.81
C THR A 758 20.64 -11.27 -8.45
N GLU A 759 20.02 -10.57 -9.42
CA GLU A 759 19.04 -9.51 -9.15
C GLU A 759 17.74 -9.98 -8.48
N MET A 760 17.37 -11.24 -8.61
CA MET A 760 16.18 -11.81 -7.95
C MET A 760 16.51 -12.66 -6.73
N LEU A 761 17.78 -12.91 -6.41
CA LEU A 761 18.14 -13.79 -5.30
C LEU A 761 17.60 -13.29 -3.96
N HIS A 762 17.63 -11.99 -3.71
CA HIS A 762 17.08 -11.40 -2.49
C HIS A 762 15.56 -11.59 -2.38
N ASP A 763 14.86 -11.42 -3.49
CA ASP A 763 13.40 -11.58 -3.57
C ASP A 763 13.02 -13.06 -3.38
N ILE A 764 13.75 -13.98 -3.99
CA ILE A 764 13.61 -15.44 -3.81
C ILE A 764 13.83 -15.80 -2.34
N GLN A 765 14.91 -15.29 -1.73
CA GLN A 765 15.20 -15.52 -0.32
C GLN A 765 14.06 -15.04 0.57
N LYS A 766 13.55 -13.82 0.36
CA LYS A 766 12.42 -13.28 1.11
C LYS A 766 11.13 -14.06 0.90
N ALA A 767 10.83 -14.46 -0.32
CA ALA A 767 9.57 -15.14 -0.63
C ALA A 767 9.51 -16.56 -0.07
N ILE A 768 10.61 -17.32 -0.09
CA ILE A 768 10.59 -18.77 0.13
C ILE A 768 11.29 -19.19 1.44
N PHE A 769 12.38 -18.52 1.82
CA PHE A 769 13.31 -19.05 2.83
C PHE A 769 13.36 -18.21 4.11
N ALA A 770 13.50 -16.89 3.98
CA ALA A 770 13.72 -16.01 5.13
C ALA A 770 12.44 -15.95 6.00
N PRO A 771 12.55 -16.13 7.33
CA PRO A 771 11.40 -15.98 8.23
C PRO A 771 10.90 -14.53 8.21
N ILE A 772 9.63 -14.32 8.57
CA ILE A 772 9.05 -12.98 8.73
C ILE A 772 9.79 -12.25 9.87
N GLN A 773 10.18 -11.00 9.61
CA GLN A 773 10.78 -10.14 10.62
C GLN A 773 9.70 -9.29 11.29
N ILE A 774 9.10 -9.84 12.34
CA ILE A 774 8.32 -9.04 13.29
C ILE A 774 9.36 -8.35 14.16
N GLY A 775 9.60 -7.05 13.95
CA GLY A 775 10.61 -6.33 14.73
C GLY A 775 10.43 -6.58 16.23
N GLU A 776 11.52 -6.86 16.95
CA GLU A 776 11.46 -6.90 18.41
C GLU A 776 10.90 -5.56 18.92
N PRO A 777 10.03 -5.57 19.96
CA PRO A 777 9.65 -4.32 20.61
C PRO A 777 10.94 -3.58 20.98
N GLU A 778 11.05 -2.31 20.58
CA GLU A 778 12.15 -1.49 21.12
C GLU A 778 12.06 -1.54 22.65
N VAL A 779 13.22 -1.61 23.32
CA VAL A 779 13.30 -1.72 24.78
C VAL A 779 12.28 -0.77 25.43
N PRO A 780 11.34 -1.28 26.25
CA PRO A 780 10.28 -0.47 26.83
C PRO A 780 10.86 0.76 27.52
N LEU A 781 10.22 1.92 27.28
CA LEU A 781 10.59 3.15 27.96
C LEU A 781 10.44 2.93 29.47
N LYS A 782 11.53 3.18 30.20
CA LYS A 782 11.61 2.87 31.63
C LYS A 782 10.71 3.81 32.43
N SER A 783 9.97 3.25 33.40
CA SER A 783 9.54 4.01 34.57
C SER A 783 10.76 4.32 35.46
N LEU A 784 10.82 5.52 36.02
CA LEU A 784 11.84 5.85 37.03
C LEU A 784 11.55 5.06 38.32
N PRO A 785 12.55 4.42 38.97
CA PRO A 785 12.35 3.85 40.30
C PRO A 785 11.99 4.95 41.30
N ARG A 786 11.01 4.68 42.17
CA ARG A 786 10.65 5.54 43.31
C ARG A 786 11.91 5.93 44.09
N LYS A 787 12.36 7.19 43.97
CA LYS A 787 13.23 7.79 44.97
C LYS A 787 12.34 8.32 46.10
N SER A 788 12.24 7.55 47.17
CA SER A 788 11.83 8.08 48.46
C SER A 788 12.91 9.07 48.92
N SER A 789 12.64 10.37 48.83
CA SER A 789 13.47 11.37 49.52
C SER A 789 12.57 12.42 50.16
N GLY A 790 12.26 12.19 51.43
CA GLY A 790 11.95 13.28 52.35
C GLY A 790 13.20 14.16 52.51
N GLY A 791 13.04 15.46 52.27
CA GLY A 791 14.06 16.50 52.41
C GLY A 791 13.49 17.84 51.94
N PRO A 792 13.80 18.97 52.59
CA PRO A 792 12.97 20.17 52.53
C PRO A 792 13.07 20.86 51.17
N ALA A 793 11.93 21.42 50.73
CA ALA A 793 11.75 22.15 49.49
C ALA A 793 12.82 23.22 49.29
N LYS A 794 13.73 23.01 48.34
CA LYS A 794 14.50 24.10 47.75
C LYS A 794 13.55 24.88 46.83
N ARG A 795 13.41 26.18 47.10
CA ARG A 795 12.80 27.14 46.16
C ARG A 795 13.58 27.08 44.85
N TYR A 796 12.96 26.54 43.80
CA TYR A 796 13.46 26.65 42.43
C TYR A 796 12.69 27.76 41.72
N GLN A 797 13.44 28.68 41.11
CA GLN A 797 12.92 29.84 40.42
C GLN A 797 12.09 29.43 39.18
N THR A 798 10.88 29.95 39.12
CA THR A 798 9.91 29.79 38.03
C THR A 798 10.38 30.51 36.76
N VAL A 799 10.39 29.83 35.61
CA VAL A 799 10.65 30.44 34.29
C VAL A 799 9.37 31.11 33.76
N ALA A 800 8.86 32.09 34.50
CA ALA A 800 7.64 32.83 34.18
C ALA A 800 7.86 34.34 33.97
N HIS A 801 9.10 34.83 33.99
CA HIS A 801 9.37 36.24 33.62
C HIS A 801 9.40 36.52 32.12
N TYR A 802 9.17 35.51 31.26
CA TYR A 802 9.25 35.66 29.80
C TYR A 802 7.90 35.60 29.05
N TYR A 803 6.76 35.41 29.73
CA TYR A 803 5.46 35.20 29.06
C TYR A 803 4.42 36.31 29.29
N GLN A 804 4.86 37.54 29.58
CA GLN A 804 4.01 38.73 29.46
C GLN A 804 4.46 39.53 28.24
N ILE A 805 3.75 39.37 27.11
CA ILE A 805 3.74 40.39 26.07
C ILE A 805 2.68 41.40 26.50
N ASP A 806 3.13 42.52 27.05
CA ASP A 806 2.29 43.69 27.31
C ASP A 806 1.73 44.23 25.99
N HIS A 807 0.40 44.29 25.87
CA HIS A 807 -0.27 45.01 24.79
C HIS A 807 -0.22 46.53 25.05
N PRO A 808 0.33 47.36 24.15
CA PRO A 808 0.07 48.79 24.20
C PRO A 808 -1.33 49.07 23.64
N ARG A 809 -2.22 49.63 24.47
CA ARG A 809 -3.47 50.27 24.03
C ARG A 809 -3.12 51.45 23.13
N ILE A 810 -3.46 51.38 21.85
CA ILE A 810 -3.49 52.55 20.96
C ILE A 810 -4.96 52.83 20.60
N LYS A 811 -5.44 54.01 21.00
CA LYS A 811 -6.75 54.56 20.59
C LYS A 811 -6.75 54.87 19.09
N PRO A 812 -7.89 54.76 18.39
CA PRO A 812 -7.98 55.13 16.99
C PRO A 812 -8.04 56.66 16.86
N ASP A 813 -7.17 57.24 16.03
CA ASP A 813 -7.33 58.61 15.57
C ASP A 813 -7.48 58.61 14.04
N PHE A 814 -8.61 59.12 13.58
CA PHE A 814 -8.97 59.29 12.18
C PHE A 814 -8.16 60.45 11.59
N SER A 815 -7.39 60.21 10.52
CA SER A 815 -7.11 61.26 9.55
C SER A 815 -6.79 60.71 8.15
N ILE A 816 -7.42 61.35 7.18
CA ILE A 816 -7.47 61.05 5.75
C ILE A 816 -6.17 61.52 5.08
N GLY A 817 -5.55 60.69 4.25
CA GLY A 817 -4.41 61.08 3.40
C GLY A 817 -4.22 60.15 2.19
N ARG A 818 -4.32 60.72 0.98
CA ARG A 818 -4.16 60.06 -0.34
C ARG A 818 -2.74 59.52 -0.60
N PRO A 819 -2.55 58.58 -1.55
CA PRO A 819 -1.26 57.93 -1.82
C PRO A 819 -0.44 58.68 -2.88
N PRO A 820 0.88 58.43 -2.97
CA PRO A 820 1.61 58.61 -4.22
C PRO A 820 2.25 57.31 -4.75
N ALA A 821 1.88 57.04 -6.00
CA ALA A 821 2.70 56.73 -7.17
C ALA A 821 3.81 55.66 -7.14
N ARG A 822 3.64 54.73 -8.08
CA ARG A 822 4.60 53.78 -8.68
C ARG A 822 5.92 54.44 -9.10
N SER A 823 7.02 53.72 -8.90
CA SER A 823 8.21 53.85 -9.74
C SER A 823 8.65 52.49 -10.27
N THR A 824 8.82 52.46 -11.58
CA THR A 824 9.25 51.37 -12.45
C THR A 824 10.78 51.35 -12.46
N ILE A 825 11.42 50.19 -12.29
CA ILE A 825 12.82 49.99 -12.71
C ILE A 825 12.93 48.66 -13.47
N SER A 826 13.47 48.79 -14.68
CA SER A 826 13.79 47.75 -15.66
C SER A 826 14.95 46.88 -15.21
N LEU A 827 14.89 45.57 -15.52
CA LEU A 827 16.05 44.69 -15.53
C LEU A 827 16.33 44.20 -16.96
N THR A 828 17.55 44.49 -17.39
CA THR A 828 18.18 44.18 -18.67
C THR A 828 18.58 42.71 -18.76
N LYS A 829 18.43 42.15 -19.96
CA LYS A 829 18.92 40.82 -20.37
C LYS A 829 20.44 40.74 -20.30
N SER A 830 20.96 39.62 -19.80
CA SER A 830 22.28 39.10 -20.11
C SER A 830 22.17 37.60 -20.39
N ARG A 831 22.81 37.18 -21.49
CA ARG A 831 22.84 35.83 -22.06
C ARG A 831 24.18 35.18 -21.74
N SER A 832 24.17 33.84 -21.72
CA SER A 832 25.28 32.91 -22.05
C SER A 832 26.13 32.35 -20.90
N GLN A 833 26.05 31.02 -20.70
CA GLN A 833 27.13 30.01 -20.84
C GLN A 833 26.73 28.73 -20.07
N HIS A 834 26.06 27.76 -20.71
CA HIS A 834 26.61 26.46 -21.11
C HIS A 834 27.91 26.02 -20.39
N MET A 835 27.79 25.08 -19.46
CA MET A 835 28.88 24.18 -19.04
C MET A 835 28.46 22.73 -19.24
N ASN A 836 29.10 22.10 -20.23
CA ASN A 836 29.17 20.66 -20.43
C ASN A 836 30.03 20.04 -19.32
N LEU A 837 29.55 18.96 -18.70
CA LEU A 837 30.37 18.06 -17.88
C LEU A 837 30.47 16.71 -18.61
N LEU A 838 31.59 16.57 -19.32
CA LEU A 838 32.13 15.32 -19.84
C LEU A 838 32.52 14.40 -18.68
N ILE A 839 32.01 13.16 -18.68
CA ILE A 839 32.64 12.04 -17.95
C ILE A 839 33.12 11.04 -19.00
N ALA A 840 34.44 10.89 -19.07
CA ALA A 840 35.15 10.00 -19.99
C ALA A 840 35.04 8.52 -19.55
N PRO A 841 35.22 7.56 -20.49
CA PRO A 841 34.95 6.14 -20.30
C PRO A 841 36.11 5.41 -19.62
N LYS A 842 35.81 4.48 -18.71
CA LYS A 842 36.79 3.55 -18.14
C LYS A 842 36.86 2.26 -18.96
N SER A 843 37.91 2.21 -19.78
CA SER A 843 38.81 1.07 -20.03
C SER A 843 38.30 -0.36 -19.80
N ARG A 844 38.18 -1.09 -20.92
CA ARG A 844 38.23 -2.55 -21.05
C ARG A 844 39.43 -3.15 -20.31
N ILE A 845 39.19 -4.19 -19.52
CA ILE A 845 40.19 -5.19 -19.15
C ILE A 845 39.60 -6.56 -19.52
N LEU A 846 40.24 -7.22 -20.51
CA LEU A 846 40.03 -8.63 -20.80
C LEU A 846 40.55 -9.47 -19.62
N PHE A 847 39.73 -10.40 -19.13
CA PHE A 847 40.24 -11.60 -18.47
C PHE A 847 39.49 -12.84 -18.96
N HIS A 848 40.20 -13.67 -19.71
CA HIS A 848 39.94 -15.10 -19.80
C HIS A 848 40.11 -15.72 -18.41
N MET A 849 39.08 -16.37 -17.88
CA MET A 849 39.27 -17.46 -16.91
C MET A 849 38.20 -18.54 -17.10
N ASN A 850 38.67 -19.66 -17.67
CA ASN A 850 38.08 -20.98 -17.47
C ASN A 850 38.15 -21.38 -16.00
N ASN A 851 37.19 -22.24 -15.62
CA ASN A 851 37.08 -23.00 -14.37
C ASN A 851 36.59 -22.23 -13.15
N TYR A 852 35.34 -22.47 -12.71
CA TYR A 852 34.96 -22.75 -11.31
C TYR A 852 33.47 -23.15 -11.22
N ARG A 853 33.20 -24.47 -11.18
CA ARG A 853 32.12 -25.11 -10.40
C ARG A 853 32.83 -25.97 -9.33
N PRO A 854 32.30 -26.23 -8.12
CA PRO A 854 30.95 -25.91 -7.63
C PRO A 854 30.91 -25.20 -6.26
N LEU A 855 29.96 -24.29 -6.07
CA LEU A 855 29.55 -23.80 -4.74
C LEU A 855 28.02 -23.73 -4.66
N ILE A 856 27.38 -24.89 -4.86
CA ILE A 856 25.97 -25.13 -4.57
C ILE A 856 25.88 -26.50 -3.89
N THR A 857 26.43 -26.61 -2.67
CA THR A 857 26.14 -27.73 -1.75
C THR A 857 26.44 -27.45 -0.27
N SER A 858 26.61 -26.20 0.18
CA SER A 858 26.86 -25.93 1.62
C SER A 858 25.93 -24.90 2.30
N ILE A 859 24.72 -24.70 1.77
CA ILE A 859 23.67 -23.91 2.45
C ILE A 859 22.40 -24.77 2.66
N ILE A 860 22.58 -26.08 2.86
CA ILE A 860 21.55 -27.01 3.35
C ILE A 860 22.18 -27.95 4.40
N SER A 861 22.75 -27.36 5.45
CA SER A 861 23.03 -28.03 6.72
C SER A 861 22.61 -27.12 7.86
#